data_AF-A0A7D6X4H8-F1
#
_entry.id   AF-A0A7D6X4H8-F1
#
_cell.length_a   1.000
_cell.length_b   1.000
_cell.length_c   1.000
_cell.angle_alpha   90.00
_cell.angle_beta   90.00
_cell.angle_gamma   90.00
#
_symmetry.space_group_name_H-M   'P 1'
#
loop_
_entity.id
_entity.type
_entity.pdbx_description
1 polymer ?
#
loop_
_entity_poly.entity_id
_entity_poly.type
_entity_poly.pdbx_seq_one_letter_code
_entity_poly.pdbx_strand_id
1 'polypeptide(L)'
;MESKRLDSAAQAAGISLSYINAHGKPQSIGADTKRRLLDAMHKTDAKASGAPVPNVKVFTAGKKMPLAVEGRGEFSWLLTTEEGHQHKGHATGGKTLNLPAKLPEGYHTLTLTRDDQRFHCRVIVAPKRCYEPQALREGKKLWGACVQLYTLRSDSNWGIGDFGDLKKMLASVGERGGAFIGLNPIHALYPANPESASPYSPSSRRWLNVIYIDVNALDDFKNSKEAQAWWKLETTQQLLKQARDADWVDYASVTALKMAALRLAWKGFAKRDDEQMAAFRQFVMQEGESLYWQAAFDALHAYQVQEDEMRWGWPVWPEAYQSVDTPEVKAFCETHADEVDFYLWLQWLAYSQFAACWQVSQGYNMPIGLYRDLAVGVAEGGAETWCDRELYCLKASVGAPPDILGPLGQNWGLPPMDPHVMAARAYEPFIDLLRANMKNCGALRIDHVMSVLRLWWIPYGETADHGAYVQYPVDDLLSILALESKRHQCMVIGEDLGTVPVEIVSKLRDSGVYSYKVLYFENDHEKTFRAPKAYPEQSMAVATTHDLPTLRGYWESGDLTLGKTLGLYPDEEVLRGLYQDRELAKQGLLDALHKHGCLPKRAGHKASLMSMTPTLNRGLQRYIADSNSALLGLQPEDWIDMAEPVNIPGTSYQYKNWRRKLSTTLEAMFADDGVNRLIKDLDKRRKAAAKK
;
A
#
# COMPACT_ATOMS: atom_id res chain seq x y z
N MET A 1 8.02 6.46 42.67
CA MET A 1 8.56 5.14 42.27
C MET A 1 7.76 4.52 41.13
N GLU A 2 6.42 4.60 41.17
CA GLU A 2 5.53 3.99 40.18
C GLU A 2 5.65 4.60 38.76
N SER A 3 5.74 5.93 38.63
CA SER A 3 5.94 6.59 37.31
C SER A 3 7.27 6.22 36.65
N LYS A 4 8.38 6.12 37.39
CA LYS A 4 9.68 5.69 36.83
C LYS A 4 9.64 4.26 36.33
N ARG A 5 8.93 3.36 37.03
CA ARG A 5 8.78 1.97 36.61
C ARG A 5 7.96 1.86 35.32
N LEU A 6 6.90 2.66 35.20
CA LEU A 6 6.09 2.74 33.98
C LEU A 6 6.88 3.30 32.80
N ASP A 7 7.64 4.39 32.99
CA ASP A 7 8.46 4.97 31.92
C ASP A 7 9.54 4.00 31.43
N SER A 8 10.21 3.29 32.35
CA SER A 8 11.19 2.25 31.98
C SER A 8 10.55 1.07 31.24
N ALA A 9 9.36 0.63 31.65
CA ALA A 9 8.63 -0.43 30.96
C ALA A 9 8.19 0.02 29.55
N ALA A 10 7.68 1.25 29.42
CA ALA A 10 7.29 1.84 28.15
C ALA A 10 8.48 1.95 27.19
N GLN A 11 9.63 2.46 27.65
CA GLN A 11 10.85 2.54 26.84
C GLN A 11 11.35 1.16 26.41
N ALA A 12 11.36 0.18 27.32
CA ALA A 12 11.77 -1.19 27.00
C ALA A 12 10.85 -1.85 25.96
N ALA A 13 9.58 -1.50 25.95
CA ALA A 13 8.60 -1.95 24.97
C ALA A 13 8.64 -1.15 23.63
N GLY A 14 9.51 -0.14 23.51
CA GLY A 14 9.63 0.69 22.32
C GLY A 14 8.64 1.86 22.24
N ILE A 15 7.94 2.21 23.32
CA ILE A 15 7.02 3.35 23.37
C ILE A 15 7.81 4.64 23.65
N SER A 16 7.69 5.61 22.75
CA SER A 16 8.31 6.93 22.90
C SER A 16 7.65 7.72 24.02
N LEU A 17 8.44 8.34 24.92
CA LEU A 17 7.90 9.12 26.05
C LEU A 17 7.43 10.53 25.66
N SER A 18 7.80 11.00 24.46
CA SER A 18 7.47 12.30 23.88
C SER A 18 7.64 12.29 22.36
N TYR A 19 7.07 13.28 21.67
CA TYR A 19 7.26 13.50 20.24
C TYR A 19 7.33 14.99 19.91
N ILE A 20 7.71 15.33 18.68
CA ILE A 20 7.64 16.71 18.16
C ILE A 20 6.34 16.85 17.36
N ASN A 21 5.47 17.78 17.74
CA ASN A 21 4.21 18.02 17.05
C ASN A 21 4.41 18.82 15.74
N ALA A 22 3.34 19.00 14.97
CA ALA A 22 3.40 19.67 13.66
C ALA A 22 3.86 21.15 13.70
N HIS A 23 3.88 21.77 14.89
CA HIS A 23 4.42 23.12 15.12
C HIS A 23 5.88 23.13 15.60
N GLY A 24 6.56 21.98 15.57
CA GLY A 24 7.95 21.86 16.01
C GLY A 24 8.14 21.86 17.53
N LYS A 25 7.08 21.67 18.32
CA LYS A 25 7.15 21.71 19.80
C LYS A 25 7.18 20.29 20.39
N PRO A 26 7.99 20.04 21.44
CA PRO A 26 7.96 18.76 22.13
C PRO A 26 6.67 18.60 22.94
N GLN A 27 6.07 17.41 22.86
CA GLN A 27 4.85 17.02 23.58
C GLN A 27 5.08 15.69 24.30
N SER A 28 4.80 15.67 25.61
CA SER A 28 4.95 14.49 26.45
C SER A 28 3.76 13.54 26.32
N ILE A 29 4.03 12.24 26.41
CA ILE A 29 2.99 11.19 26.42
C ILE A 29 2.49 10.96 27.85
N GLY A 30 1.17 10.97 28.02
CA GLY A 30 0.49 10.75 29.28
C GLY A 30 0.75 9.35 29.88
N ALA A 31 0.66 9.23 31.21
CA ALA A 31 0.85 7.96 31.90
C ALA A 31 -0.22 6.92 31.53
N ASP A 32 -1.45 7.37 31.29
CA ASP A 32 -2.56 6.49 30.90
C ASP A 32 -2.32 5.85 29.52
N THR A 33 -1.97 6.65 28.51
CA THR A 33 -1.55 6.17 27.18
C THR A 33 -0.46 5.10 27.28
N LYS A 34 0.60 5.35 28.05
CA LYS A 34 1.68 4.36 28.23
C LYS A 34 1.16 3.05 28.82
N ARG A 35 0.29 3.11 29.82
CA ARG A 35 -0.29 1.93 30.47
C ARG A 35 -1.17 1.15 29.50
N ARG A 36 -2.05 1.83 28.76
CA ARG A 36 -2.97 1.19 27.80
C ARG A 36 -2.23 0.58 26.61
N LEU A 37 -1.20 1.24 26.09
CA LEU A 37 -0.40 0.69 25.00
C LEU A 37 0.45 -0.51 25.45
N LEU A 38 0.96 -0.50 26.68
CA LEU A 38 1.61 -1.69 27.26
C LEU A 38 0.64 -2.87 27.43
N ASP A 39 -0.62 -2.62 27.80
CA ASP A 39 -1.66 -3.66 27.88
C ASP A 39 -2.10 -4.20 26.50
N ALA A 40 -1.91 -3.40 25.45
CA ALA A 40 -2.21 -3.80 24.07
C ALA A 40 -1.13 -4.69 23.45
N MET A 41 0.11 -4.59 23.93
CA MET A 41 1.24 -5.41 23.45
C MET A 41 1.17 -6.83 24.03
N HIS A 42 1.59 -7.81 23.24
CA HIS A 42 1.74 -9.17 23.75
C HIS A 42 2.89 -9.23 24.75
N LYS A 43 2.70 -10.02 25.81
CA LYS A 43 3.78 -10.25 26.78
C LYS A 43 4.88 -11.04 26.09
N THR A 44 5.97 -10.36 25.77
CA THR A 44 7.20 -11.06 25.38
C THR A 44 7.71 -11.81 26.59
N ASP A 45 7.93 -13.12 26.47
CA ASP A 45 8.74 -13.86 27.42
C ASP A 45 10.17 -13.32 27.34
N ALA A 46 10.46 -12.26 28.10
CA ALA A 46 11.80 -11.72 28.33
C ALA A 46 12.76 -12.77 28.97
N LYS A 47 12.28 -14.00 29.15
CA LYS A 47 12.94 -15.20 29.68
C LYS A 47 13.39 -16.21 28.61
N ALA A 48 13.53 -15.84 27.34
CA ALA A 48 14.46 -16.55 26.45
C ALA A 48 15.95 -16.24 26.83
N SER A 49 16.23 -15.89 28.09
CA SER A 49 17.51 -15.41 28.63
C SER A 49 18.55 -16.53 28.84
N GLY A 50 18.66 -17.44 27.87
CA GLY A 50 19.60 -18.56 27.92
C GLY A 50 19.99 -19.12 26.56
N ALA A 51 19.42 -18.63 25.45
CA ALA A 51 19.86 -19.02 24.11
C ALA A 51 21.24 -18.40 23.82
N PRO A 52 22.20 -19.18 23.28
CA PRO A 52 23.53 -18.69 22.98
C PRO A 52 23.57 -17.73 21.77
N VAL A 53 22.52 -17.68 20.96
CA VAL A 53 22.39 -16.81 19.78
C VAL A 53 20.94 -16.29 19.68
N PRO A 54 20.71 -15.13 19.05
CA PRO A 54 19.36 -14.66 18.78
C PRO A 54 18.64 -15.58 17.78
N ASN A 55 17.31 -15.59 17.80
CA ASN A 55 16.49 -16.32 16.82
C ASN A 55 16.68 -15.82 15.37
N VAL A 56 17.05 -14.54 15.19
CA VAL A 56 17.35 -13.93 13.90
C VAL A 56 18.52 -12.95 13.99
N LYS A 57 19.31 -12.86 12.92
CA LYS A 57 20.34 -11.84 12.76
C LYS A 57 20.44 -11.38 11.31
N VAL A 58 20.40 -10.07 11.09
CA VAL A 58 20.51 -9.46 9.77
C VAL A 58 21.90 -8.85 9.57
N PHE A 59 22.47 -9.04 8.39
CA PHE A 59 23.77 -8.51 7.97
C PHE A 59 23.69 -7.89 6.58
N THR A 60 24.56 -6.92 6.30
CA THR A 60 24.75 -6.41 4.93
C THR A 60 25.82 -7.22 4.21
N ALA A 61 25.52 -7.65 2.98
CA ALA A 61 26.46 -8.35 2.11
C ALA A 61 27.77 -7.57 1.91
N GLY A 62 28.89 -8.29 1.87
CA GLY A 62 30.23 -7.71 1.69
C GLY A 62 30.84 -7.05 2.94
N LYS A 63 30.12 -7.00 4.07
CA LYS A 63 30.67 -6.59 5.37
C LYS A 63 31.03 -7.80 6.23
N LYS A 64 31.86 -7.58 7.27
CA LYS A 64 32.10 -8.59 8.30
C LYS A 64 30.79 -8.93 9.01
N MET A 65 30.62 -10.20 9.36
CA MET A 65 29.40 -10.73 9.98
C MET A 65 29.70 -11.30 11.38
N PRO A 66 29.99 -10.42 12.37
CA PRO A 66 30.22 -10.85 13.75
C PRO A 66 28.89 -11.19 14.43
N LEU A 67 28.85 -12.34 15.10
CA LEU A 67 27.73 -12.82 15.92
C LEU A 67 28.22 -13.06 17.33
N ALA A 68 27.64 -12.39 18.32
CA ALA A 68 27.92 -12.68 19.72
C ALA A 68 27.33 -14.05 20.09
N VAL A 69 28.13 -14.90 20.73
CA VAL A 69 27.67 -16.18 21.28
C VAL A 69 27.64 -16.06 22.80
N GLU A 70 26.45 -16.09 23.39
CA GLU A 70 26.26 -16.03 24.83
C GLU A 70 26.47 -17.39 25.50
N GLY A 71 26.49 -17.41 26.84
CA GLY A 71 26.69 -18.62 27.63
C GLY A 71 28.17 -18.99 27.83
N ARG A 72 28.43 -20.27 28.10
CA ARG A 72 29.76 -20.83 28.43
C ARG A 72 29.97 -22.18 27.73
N GLY A 73 31.24 -22.58 27.59
CA GLY A 73 31.63 -23.84 26.96
C GLY A 73 31.81 -23.71 25.45
N GLU A 74 32.07 -24.85 24.79
CA GLU A 74 32.23 -24.94 23.34
C GLU A 74 30.90 -25.36 22.68
N PHE A 75 30.59 -24.73 21.56
CA PHE A 75 29.48 -25.06 20.69
C PHE A 75 30.03 -25.51 19.34
N SER A 76 29.53 -26.62 18.80
CA SER A 76 29.67 -26.89 17.37
C SER A 76 28.63 -26.09 16.61
N TRP A 77 28.98 -25.52 15.46
CA TRP A 77 28.02 -24.79 14.64
C TRP A 77 27.98 -25.30 13.20
N LEU A 78 26.79 -25.27 12.62
CA LEU A 78 26.49 -25.56 11.22
C LEU A 78 25.70 -24.39 10.64
N LEU A 79 26.26 -23.75 9.61
CA LEU A 79 25.55 -22.75 8.81
C LEU A 79 25.20 -23.38 7.46
N THR A 80 23.91 -23.42 7.14
CA THR A 80 23.39 -23.85 5.83
C THR A 80 22.85 -22.64 5.10
N THR A 81 23.41 -22.33 3.93
CA THR A 81 22.91 -21.26 3.04
C THR A 81 21.54 -21.62 2.46
N GLU A 82 20.85 -20.65 1.87
CA GLU A 82 19.52 -20.86 1.25
C GLU A 82 19.59 -21.94 0.15
N GLU A 83 20.69 -21.98 -0.59
CA GLU A 83 20.96 -22.95 -1.67
C GLU A 83 21.48 -24.30 -1.15
N GLY A 84 21.62 -24.49 0.16
CA GLY A 84 22.03 -25.76 0.77
C GLY A 84 23.54 -25.93 1.02
N HIS A 85 24.39 -24.98 0.63
CA HIS A 85 25.83 -25.03 0.96
C HIS A 85 26.06 -24.96 2.47
N GLN A 86 26.97 -25.78 2.98
CA GLN A 86 27.22 -25.92 4.41
C GLN A 86 28.60 -25.41 4.82
N HIS A 87 28.65 -24.69 5.94
CA HIS A 87 29.87 -24.32 6.65
C HIS A 87 29.80 -24.84 8.09
N LYS A 88 30.92 -25.31 8.63
CA LYS A 88 30.99 -25.90 9.98
C LYS A 88 32.15 -25.32 10.77
N GLY A 89 32.03 -25.31 12.08
CA GLY A 89 33.12 -24.95 12.97
C GLY A 89 32.75 -25.07 14.43
N HIS A 90 33.57 -24.48 15.29
CA HIS A 90 33.33 -24.39 16.72
C HIS A 90 33.31 -22.93 17.17
N ALA A 91 32.60 -22.63 18.26
CA ALA A 91 32.52 -21.32 18.88
C ALA A 91 32.52 -21.45 20.41
N THR A 92 33.31 -20.63 21.09
CA THR A 92 33.27 -20.55 22.56
C THR A 92 32.18 -19.58 23.01
N GLY A 93 31.34 -19.98 23.97
CA GLY A 93 30.41 -19.08 24.65
C GLY A 93 31.14 -17.92 25.33
N GLY A 94 30.57 -16.72 25.25
CA GLY A 94 31.17 -15.46 25.68
C GLY A 94 32.11 -14.82 24.65
N LYS A 95 32.29 -15.42 23.47
CA LYS A 95 33.10 -14.86 22.37
C LYS A 95 32.25 -14.52 21.14
N THR A 96 32.86 -13.80 20.21
CA THR A 96 32.26 -13.48 18.91
C THR A 96 32.62 -14.55 17.87
N LEU A 97 31.60 -15.13 17.25
CA LEU A 97 31.72 -15.97 16.05
C LEU A 97 31.69 -15.06 14.81
N ASN A 98 32.70 -15.12 13.96
CA ASN A 98 32.65 -14.50 12.65
C ASN A 98 32.11 -15.51 11.63
N LEU A 99 30.97 -15.22 11.02
CA LEU A 99 30.45 -16.04 9.94
C LEU A 99 31.34 -15.91 8.68
N PRO A 100 31.26 -16.86 7.73
CA PRO A 100 32.03 -16.80 6.48
C PRO A 100 31.88 -15.44 5.79
N ALA A 101 33.01 -14.84 5.38
CA ALA A 101 33.03 -13.44 4.93
C ALA A 101 32.30 -13.17 3.59
N LYS A 102 31.99 -14.23 2.83
CA LYS A 102 31.36 -14.16 1.50
C LYS A 102 30.10 -15.03 1.42
N LEU A 103 29.19 -14.87 2.36
CA LEU A 103 27.86 -15.46 2.23
C LEU A 103 27.08 -14.75 1.12
N PRO A 104 26.34 -15.49 0.27
CA PRO A 104 25.44 -14.89 -0.71
C PRO A 104 24.32 -14.12 -0.01
N GLU A 105 23.65 -13.23 -0.72
CA GLU A 105 22.42 -12.60 -0.22
C GLU A 105 21.32 -13.66 -0.12
N GLY A 106 20.51 -13.64 0.94
CA GLY A 106 19.42 -14.60 1.14
C GLY A 106 19.15 -14.96 2.60
N TYR A 107 18.37 -16.01 2.77
CA TYR A 107 17.93 -16.53 4.06
C TYR A 107 18.68 -17.81 4.41
N HIS A 108 19.48 -17.79 5.47
CA HIS A 108 20.33 -18.90 5.87
C HIS A 108 19.98 -19.38 7.27
N THR A 109 20.40 -20.59 7.59
CA THR A 109 20.13 -21.22 8.89
C THR A 109 21.43 -21.52 9.60
N LEU A 110 21.67 -20.84 10.73
CA LEU A 110 22.73 -21.19 11.66
C LEU A 110 22.15 -22.06 12.77
N THR A 111 22.79 -23.19 13.04
CA THR A 111 22.51 -24.05 14.19
C THR A 111 23.75 -24.11 15.07
N LEU A 112 23.62 -23.80 16.35
CA LEU A 112 24.61 -24.12 17.38
C LEU A 112 24.15 -25.36 18.15
N THR A 113 25.07 -26.28 18.40
CA THR A 113 24.84 -27.51 19.16
C THR A 113 25.83 -27.62 20.30
N ARG A 114 25.31 -27.86 21.51
CA ARG A 114 26.08 -28.22 22.71
C ARG A 114 25.34 -29.33 23.43
N ASP A 115 26.02 -30.45 23.66
CA ASP A 115 25.40 -31.69 24.11
C ASP A 115 24.22 -32.05 23.18
N ASP A 116 23.04 -32.38 23.73
CA ASP A 116 21.83 -32.67 22.96
C ASP A 116 20.99 -31.42 22.61
N GLN A 117 21.44 -30.23 23.03
CA GLN A 117 20.69 -28.98 22.81
C GLN A 117 21.08 -28.34 21.48
N ARG A 118 20.06 -27.96 20.70
CA ARG A 118 20.22 -27.22 19.44
C ARG A 118 19.55 -25.85 19.52
N PHE A 119 20.26 -24.84 19.05
CA PHE A 119 19.81 -23.45 19.02
C PHE A 119 19.87 -22.94 17.58
N HIS A 120 18.77 -22.37 17.12
CA HIS A 120 18.63 -21.92 15.73
C HIS A 120 18.66 -20.39 15.64
N CYS A 121 19.34 -19.89 14.61
CA CYS A 121 19.35 -18.48 14.24
C CYS A 121 19.13 -18.38 12.74
N ARG A 122 18.09 -17.67 12.31
CA ARG A 122 17.95 -17.24 10.92
C ARG A 122 18.99 -16.15 10.64
N VAL A 123 19.88 -16.40 9.71
CA VAL A 123 20.87 -15.41 9.26
C VAL A 123 20.39 -14.84 7.93
N ILE A 124 20.06 -13.55 7.92
CA ILE A 124 19.61 -12.83 6.73
C ILE A 124 20.77 -11.98 6.20
N VAL A 125 21.18 -12.22 4.96
CA VAL A 125 22.22 -11.42 4.30
C VAL A 125 21.58 -10.58 3.20
N ALA A 126 21.61 -9.26 3.36
CA ALA A 126 20.89 -8.33 2.50
C ALA A 126 21.83 -7.43 1.67
N PRO A 127 21.43 -7.02 0.45
CA PRO A 127 22.09 -5.93 -0.26
C PRO A 127 21.93 -4.61 0.51
N LYS A 128 22.82 -3.64 0.24
CA LYS A 128 22.71 -2.31 0.87
C LYS A 128 21.54 -1.48 0.30
N ARG A 129 21.15 -1.72 -0.95
CA ARG A 129 20.15 -0.92 -1.68
C ARG A 129 19.07 -1.80 -2.30
N CYS A 130 17.85 -1.27 -2.35
CA CYS A 130 16.75 -1.77 -3.16
C CYS A 130 17.12 -1.84 -4.65
N TYR A 131 16.34 -2.58 -5.41
CA TYR A 131 16.44 -2.64 -6.86
C TYR A 131 16.19 -1.27 -7.51
N GLU A 132 16.92 -0.99 -8.58
CA GLU A 132 16.73 0.18 -9.43
C GLU A 132 16.80 -0.30 -10.89
N PRO A 133 15.77 -0.07 -11.72
CA PRO A 133 15.79 -0.50 -13.11
C PRO A 133 16.88 0.24 -13.89
N GLN A 134 17.40 -0.41 -14.94
CA GLN A 134 18.52 0.08 -15.73
C GLN A 134 18.30 1.52 -16.25
N ALA A 135 17.07 1.85 -16.65
CA ALA A 135 16.72 3.20 -17.11
C ALA A 135 17.05 4.29 -16.06
N LEU A 136 16.78 4.05 -14.77
CA LEU A 136 17.07 5.02 -13.71
C LEU A 136 18.57 5.09 -13.40
N ARG A 137 19.27 3.95 -13.45
CA ARG A 137 20.75 3.93 -13.33
C ARG A 137 21.46 4.70 -14.45
N GLU A 138 20.84 4.75 -15.63
CA GLU A 138 21.29 5.55 -16.78
C GLU A 138 20.88 7.04 -16.68
N GLY A 139 20.29 7.47 -15.56
CA GLY A 139 19.88 8.87 -15.36
C GLY A 139 18.64 9.28 -16.14
N LYS A 140 17.88 8.32 -16.71
CA LYS A 140 16.64 8.66 -17.44
C LYS A 140 15.59 9.19 -16.46
N LYS A 141 14.82 10.15 -16.96
CA LYS A 141 13.70 10.76 -16.25
C LYS A 141 12.41 10.18 -16.82
N LEU A 142 11.74 9.33 -16.05
CA LEU A 142 10.56 8.57 -16.49
C LEU A 142 9.26 9.24 -16.02
N TRP A 143 8.13 8.90 -16.66
CA TRP A 143 6.79 9.27 -16.20
C TRP A 143 5.84 8.08 -16.27
N GLY A 144 4.75 8.14 -15.53
CA GLY A 144 3.67 7.16 -15.59
C GLY A 144 2.35 7.74 -15.09
N ALA A 145 1.28 6.98 -15.25
CA ALA A 145 -0.05 7.37 -14.78
C ALA A 145 -0.30 6.78 -13.39
N CYS A 146 -0.64 7.58 -12.39
CA CYS A 146 -1.11 7.11 -11.09
C CYS A 146 -2.63 7.13 -11.09
N VAL A 147 -3.25 5.95 -11.02
CA VAL A 147 -4.71 5.80 -11.17
C VAL A 147 -5.31 5.14 -9.94
N GLN A 148 -6.54 5.54 -9.66
CA GLN A 148 -7.44 4.78 -8.81
C GLN A 148 -8.21 3.82 -9.72
N LEU A 149 -7.85 2.53 -9.73
CA LEU A 149 -8.32 1.54 -10.70
C LEU A 149 -9.84 1.51 -10.79
N TYR A 150 -10.52 1.53 -9.65
CA TYR A 150 -11.99 1.51 -9.58
C TYR A 150 -12.66 2.70 -10.29
N THR A 151 -11.94 3.80 -10.53
CA THR A 151 -12.48 5.01 -11.18
C THR A 151 -12.51 4.93 -12.70
N LEU A 152 -11.78 3.99 -13.30
CA LEU A 152 -11.69 3.90 -14.75
C LEU A 152 -13.05 3.56 -15.36
N ARG A 153 -13.38 4.25 -16.44
CA ARG A 153 -14.54 3.92 -17.29
C ARG A 153 -14.03 3.36 -18.60
N SER A 154 -14.74 2.38 -19.13
CA SER A 154 -14.54 1.89 -20.49
C SER A 154 -15.85 1.44 -21.11
N ASP A 155 -15.83 1.15 -22.40
CA ASP A 155 -17.01 0.62 -23.10
C ASP A 155 -17.39 -0.80 -22.67
N SER A 156 -16.48 -1.53 -21.99
CA SER A 156 -16.65 -2.96 -21.69
C SER A 156 -16.78 -3.32 -20.20
N ASN A 157 -16.35 -2.44 -19.29
CA ASN A 157 -16.34 -2.78 -17.87
C ASN A 157 -17.75 -2.82 -17.26
N TRP A 158 -17.89 -3.39 -16.07
CA TRP A 158 -19.22 -3.62 -15.47
C TRP A 158 -19.65 -2.50 -14.51
N GLY A 159 -19.16 -1.27 -14.72
CA GLY A 159 -19.48 -0.10 -13.88
C GLY A 159 -18.41 0.24 -12.83
N ILE A 160 -17.33 -0.53 -12.78
CA ILE A 160 -16.10 -0.26 -12.04
C ILE A 160 -14.92 -0.52 -12.98
N GLY A 161 -13.85 0.25 -12.83
CA GLY A 161 -12.60 -0.06 -13.54
C GLY A 161 -11.98 -1.37 -13.03
N ASP A 162 -11.53 -2.23 -13.94
CA ASP A 162 -11.05 -3.58 -13.63
C ASP A 162 -9.75 -3.97 -14.36
N PHE A 163 -9.27 -5.21 -14.20
CA PHE A 163 -8.01 -5.64 -14.81
C PHE A 163 -8.04 -5.62 -16.36
N GLY A 164 -9.21 -5.72 -16.98
CA GLY A 164 -9.36 -5.52 -18.43
C GLY A 164 -9.04 -4.08 -18.83
N ASP A 165 -9.52 -3.12 -18.05
CA ASP A 165 -9.24 -1.69 -18.24
C ASP A 165 -7.77 -1.35 -17.98
N LEU A 166 -7.19 -1.93 -16.92
CA LEU A 166 -5.76 -1.78 -16.63
C LEU A 166 -4.91 -2.25 -17.81
N LYS A 167 -5.24 -3.41 -18.39
CA LYS A 167 -4.56 -3.97 -19.56
C LYS A 167 -4.65 -3.04 -20.78
N LYS A 168 -5.82 -2.47 -21.06
CA LYS A 168 -6.02 -1.48 -22.14
C LYS A 168 -5.22 -0.19 -21.90
N MET A 169 -5.24 0.30 -20.66
CA MET A 169 -4.56 1.53 -20.29
C MET A 169 -3.03 1.38 -20.36
N LEU A 170 -2.48 0.21 -19.99
CA LEU A 170 -1.05 -0.09 -20.13
C LEU A 170 -0.56 0.08 -21.56
N ALA A 171 -1.30 -0.47 -22.54
CA ALA A 171 -0.98 -0.29 -23.95
C ALA A 171 -1.00 1.20 -24.35
N SER A 172 -2.06 1.91 -23.98
CA SER A 172 -2.25 3.33 -24.33
C SER A 172 -1.17 4.25 -23.75
N VAL A 173 -0.74 3.98 -22.51
CA VAL A 173 0.33 4.72 -21.82
C VAL A 173 1.69 4.34 -22.39
N GLY A 174 1.96 3.05 -22.63
CA GLY A 174 3.19 2.54 -23.22
C GLY A 174 3.49 3.14 -24.60
N GLU A 175 2.50 3.19 -25.49
CA GLU A 175 2.61 3.81 -26.82
C GLU A 175 3.00 5.31 -26.77
N ARG A 176 2.64 6.00 -25.69
CA ARG A 176 2.92 7.42 -25.48
C ARG A 176 4.24 7.67 -24.74
N GLY A 177 5.00 6.62 -24.43
CA GLY A 177 6.29 6.69 -23.74
C GLY A 177 6.23 6.63 -22.22
N GLY A 178 5.06 6.34 -21.65
CA GLY A 178 4.91 6.14 -20.21
C GLY A 178 5.59 4.85 -19.76
N ALA A 179 6.23 4.90 -18.60
CA ALA A 179 7.05 3.83 -18.04
C ALA A 179 6.31 2.98 -17.00
N PHE A 180 5.18 3.45 -16.47
CA PHE A 180 4.38 2.70 -15.51
C PHE A 180 2.91 3.15 -15.45
N ILE A 181 2.07 2.27 -14.90
CA ILE A 181 0.81 2.63 -14.26
C ILE A 181 0.91 2.31 -12.76
N GLY A 182 0.71 3.33 -11.94
CA GLY A 182 0.56 3.27 -10.50
C GLY A 182 -0.87 3.01 -10.11
N LEU A 183 -1.09 2.13 -9.14
CA LEU A 183 -2.41 1.74 -8.67
C LEU A 183 -2.62 2.19 -7.23
N ASN A 184 -3.88 2.32 -6.84
CA ASN A 184 -4.28 2.18 -5.45
C ASN A 184 -3.96 0.76 -4.93
N PRO A 185 -4.03 0.54 -3.61
CA PRO A 185 -3.96 -0.81 -3.08
C PRO A 185 -5.06 -1.69 -3.68
N ILE A 186 -4.69 -2.88 -4.15
CA ILE A 186 -5.61 -3.87 -4.74
C ILE A 186 -5.81 -5.08 -3.82
N HIS A 187 -5.61 -4.86 -2.53
CA HIS A 187 -5.75 -5.84 -1.44
C HIS A 187 -7.18 -6.38 -1.35
N ALA A 188 -7.34 -7.62 -0.91
CA ALA A 188 -8.65 -8.23 -0.67
C ALA A 188 -9.46 -7.38 0.30
N LEU A 189 -10.68 -7.02 -0.12
CA LEU A 189 -11.69 -6.35 0.69
C LEU A 189 -12.76 -7.37 1.11
N TYR A 190 -14.05 -7.01 1.02
CA TYR A 190 -15.16 -7.82 1.52
C TYR A 190 -16.23 -7.99 0.44
N PRO A 191 -16.22 -9.09 -0.35
CA PRO A 191 -17.28 -9.35 -1.33
C PRO A 191 -18.68 -9.41 -0.69
N ALA A 192 -18.75 -9.87 0.56
CA ALA A 192 -19.98 -9.93 1.35
C ALA A 192 -20.41 -8.57 1.95
N ASN A 193 -19.53 -7.57 1.99
CA ASN A 193 -19.82 -6.21 2.44
C ASN A 193 -19.19 -5.17 1.49
N PRO A 194 -19.69 -5.09 0.24
CA PRO A 194 -19.00 -4.38 -0.83
C PRO A 194 -18.93 -2.86 -0.63
N GLU A 195 -19.79 -2.28 0.20
CA GLU A 195 -19.76 -0.84 0.50
C GLU A 195 -18.58 -0.44 1.40
N SER A 196 -17.94 -1.41 2.09
CA SER A 196 -16.66 -1.23 2.79
C SER A 196 -15.50 -1.18 1.78
N ALA A 197 -15.44 -0.07 1.05
CA ALA A 197 -14.67 0.05 -0.19
C ALA A 197 -13.28 0.72 -0.05
N SER A 198 -12.82 1.02 1.18
CA SER A 198 -11.52 1.65 1.39
C SER A 198 -10.38 0.68 1.05
N PRO A 199 -9.50 1.00 0.08
CA PRO A 199 -8.30 0.20 -0.20
C PRO A 199 -7.31 0.13 0.97
N TYR A 200 -7.47 1.03 1.96
CA TYR A 200 -6.60 1.19 3.12
C TYR A 200 -7.15 0.52 4.38
N SER A 201 -8.32 -0.11 4.30
CA SER A 201 -8.88 -0.96 5.35
C SER A 201 -9.12 -2.38 4.82
N PRO A 202 -8.10 -3.06 4.28
CA PRO A 202 -8.30 -4.35 3.64
C PRO A 202 -8.52 -5.48 4.63
N SER A 203 -9.18 -6.54 4.15
CA SER A 203 -9.32 -7.82 4.86
C SER A 203 -7.96 -8.53 4.96
N SER A 204 -7.18 -8.52 3.88
CA SER A 204 -5.80 -8.97 3.86
C SER A 204 -4.98 -8.23 2.82
N ARG A 205 -3.71 -7.96 3.13
CA ARG A 205 -2.72 -7.38 2.21
C ARG A 205 -1.96 -8.44 1.40
N ARG A 206 -2.18 -9.73 1.66
CA ARG A 206 -1.60 -10.83 0.89
C ARG A 206 -2.42 -11.17 -0.35
N TRP A 207 -3.74 -10.99 -0.28
CA TRP A 207 -4.71 -11.39 -1.30
C TRP A 207 -5.28 -10.20 -2.08
N LEU A 208 -5.96 -10.49 -3.19
CA LEU A 208 -6.41 -9.47 -4.14
C LEU A 208 -7.91 -9.20 -4.03
N ASN A 209 -8.31 -7.96 -4.34
CA ASN A 209 -9.71 -7.58 -4.45
C ASN A 209 -10.36 -8.21 -5.69
N VAL A 210 -11.24 -9.18 -5.48
CA VAL A 210 -11.92 -9.93 -6.55
C VAL A 210 -12.88 -9.07 -7.38
N ILE A 211 -13.24 -7.87 -6.93
CA ILE A 211 -14.08 -6.94 -7.71
C ILE A 211 -13.39 -6.51 -9.02
N TYR A 212 -12.06 -6.57 -9.08
CA TYR A 212 -11.28 -6.20 -10.26
C TYR A 212 -11.18 -7.30 -11.31
N ILE A 213 -11.80 -8.46 -11.11
CA ILE A 213 -11.88 -9.50 -12.15
C ILE A 213 -12.69 -8.96 -13.33
N ASP A 214 -12.09 -8.97 -14.52
CA ASP A 214 -12.78 -8.78 -15.79
C ASP A 214 -13.50 -10.09 -16.16
N VAL A 215 -14.80 -10.13 -15.93
CA VAL A 215 -15.64 -11.29 -16.23
C VAL A 215 -15.74 -11.54 -17.75
N ASN A 216 -15.57 -10.49 -18.57
CA ASN A 216 -15.59 -10.62 -20.03
C ASN A 216 -14.39 -11.43 -20.55
N ALA A 217 -13.32 -11.57 -19.77
CA ALA A 217 -12.16 -12.35 -20.14
C ALA A 217 -12.35 -13.87 -19.92
N LEU A 218 -13.41 -14.30 -19.23
CA LEU A 218 -13.57 -15.70 -18.80
C LEU A 218 -14.28 -16.55 -19.85
N ASP A 219 -13.62 -17.63 -20.29
CA ASP A 219 -14.21 -18.57 -21.25
C ASP A 219 -15.39 -19.34 -20.65
N ASP A 220 -15.33 -19.72 -19.37
CA ASP A 220 -16.44 -20.40 -18.69
C ASP A 220 -17.69 -19.52 -18.56
N PHE A 221 -17.53 -18.19 -18.47
CA PHE A 221 -18.66 -17.26 -18.54
C PHE A 221 -19.25 -17.20 -19.97
N LYS A 222 -18.39 -17.06 -20.99
CA LYS A 222 -18.80 -17.00 -22.41
C LYS A 222 -19.52 -18.26 -22.87
N ASN A 223 -19.03 -19.43 -22.43
CA ASN A 223 -19.49 -20.73 -22.88
C ASN A 223 -20.65 -21.29 -22.03
N SER A 224 -20.91 -20.72 -20.85
CA SER A 224 -22.04 -21.13 -20.00
C SER A 224 -23.37 -20.67 -20.57
N LYS A 225 -24.20 -21.61 -21.04
CA LYS A 225 -25.56 -21.32 -21.53
C LYS A 225 -26.41 -20.60 -20.49
N GLU A 226 -26.28 -20.98 -19.22
CA GLU A 226 -26.99 -20.35 -18.10
C GLU A 226 -26.53 -18.89 -17.91
N ALA A 227 -25.21 -18.65 -17.92
CA ALA A 227 -24.65 -17.29 -17.84
C ALA A 227 -25.08 -16.41 -19.02
N GLN A 228 -25.06 -16.96 -20.24
CA GLN A 228 -25.47 -16.21 -21.44
C GLN A 228 -26.98 -15.92 -21.47
N ALA A 229 -27.81 -16.79 -20.90
CA ALA A 229 -29.24 -16.51 -20.73
C ALA A 229 -29.47 -15.40 -19.69
N TRP A 230 -28.81 -15.51 -18.53
CA TRP A 230 -28.86 -14.48 -17.47
C TRP A 230 -28.37 -13.11 -17.97
N TRP A 231 -27.27 -13.09 -18.75
CA TRP A 231 -26.71 -11.87 -19.31
C TRP A 231 -27.67 -11.15 -20.25
N LYS A 232 -28.52 -11.89 -20.99
CA LYS A 232 -29.49 -11.34 -21.94
C LYS A 232 -30.79 -10.86 -21.29
N LEU A 233 -30.99 -11.11 -20.00
CA LEU A 233 -32.17 -10.62 -19.29
C LEU A 233 -32.18 -9.08 -19.29
N GLU A 234 -33.34 -8.50 -19.55
CA GLU A 234 -33.52 -7.04 -19.54
C GLU A 234 -33.14 -6.44 -18.18
N THR A 235 -33.50 -7.12 -17.10
CA THR A 235 -33.14 -6.71 -15.72
C THR A 235 -31.63 -6.66 -15.50
N THR A 236 -30.89 -7.66 -15.99
CA THR A 236 -29.42 -7.68 -15.92
C THR A 236 -28.80 -6.55 -16.72
N GLN A 237 -29.25 -6.35 -17.97
CA GLN A 237 -28.74 -5.28 -18.84
C GLN A 237 -29.07 -3.89 -18.30
N GLN A 238 -30.25 -3.71 -17.72
CA GLN A 238 -30.65 -2.45 -17.10
C GLN A 238 -29.80 -2.13 -15.86
N LEU A 239 -29.57 -3.10 -14.99
CA LEU A 239 -28.71 -2.93 -13.81
C LEU A 239 -27.27 -2.61 -14.21
N LEU A 240 -26.72 -3.33 -15.19
CA LEU A 240 -25.40 -3.06 -15.76
C LEU A 240 -25.31 -1.63 -16.31
N LYS A 241 -26.31 -1.20 -17.09
CA LYS A 241 -26.36 0.14 -17.67
C LYS A 241 -26.38 1.21 -16.57
N GLN A 242 -27.23 1.05 -15.55
CA GLN A 242 -27.28 1.97 -14.40
C GLN A 242 -25.94 2.05 -13.67
N ALA A 243 -25.34 0.90 -13.37
CA ALA A 243 -24.03 0.84 -12.70
C ALA A 243 -22.92 1.50 -13.54
N ARG A 244 -22.94 1.37 -14.86
CA ARG A 244 -21.98 2.01 -15.78
C ARG A 244 -22.18 3.51 -15.90
N ASP A 245 -23.43 3.94 -16.06
CA ASP A 245 -23.79 5.35 -16.28
C ASP A 245 -23.56 6.21 -15.04
N ALA A 246 -23.78 5.66 -13.84
CA ALA A 246 -23.61 6.39 -12.57
C ALA A 246 -22.21 7.03 -12.45
N ASP A 247 -22.15 8.24 -11.88
CA ASP A 247 -20.88 8.97 -11.68
C ASP A 247 -20.05 8.48 -10.49
N TRP A 248 -20.67 7.67 -9.65
CA TRP A 248 -20.08 7.06 -8.48
C TRP A 248 -20.14 5.55 -8.68
N VAL A 249 -19.08 4.84 -8.30
CA VAL A 249 -19.09 3.37 -8.28
C VAL A 249 -20.17 2.92 -7.30
N ASP A 250 -21.12 2.14 -7.80
CA ASP A 250 -22.10 1.42 -7.01
C ASP A 250 -21.52 0.02 -6.69
N TYR A 251 -20.84 -0.08 -5.55
CA TYR A 251 -20.09 -1.29 -5.20
C TYR A 251 -21.02 -2.49 -5.00
N ALA A 252 -22.19 -2.28 -4.36
CA ALA A 252 -23.20 -3.32 -4.19
C ALA A 252 -23.69 -3.89 -5.52
N SER A 253 -24.16 -3.04 -6.44
CA SER A 253 -24.69 -3.48 -7.74
C SER A 253 -23.61 -4.16 -8.59
N VAL A 254 -22.41 -3.61 -8.64
CA VAL A 254 -21.28 -4.17 -9.40
C VAL A 254 -20.89 -5.53 -8.83
N THR A 255 -20.77 -5.66 -7.51
CA THR A 255 -20.40 -6.92 -6.85
C THR A 255 -21.47 -7.98 -7.07
N ALA A 256 -22.75 -7.62 -6.95
CA ALA A 256 -23.86 -8.53 -7.23
C ALA A 256 -23.83 -9.07 -8.68
N LEU A 257 -23.63 -8.19 -9.67
CA LEU A 257 -23.48 -8.57 -11.07
C LEU A 257 -22.30 -9.55 -11.27
N LYS A 258 -21.11 -9.17 -10.77
CA LYS A 258 -19.89 -9.99 -10.95
C LYS A 258 -20.01 -11.33 -10.23
N MET A 259 -20.48 -11.36 -8.98
CA MET A 259 -20.66 -12.61 -8.22
C MET A 259 -21.66 -13.54 -8.90
N ALA A 260 -22.81 -13.03 -9.37
CA ALA A 260 -23.79 -13.84 -10.09
C ALA A 260 -23.17 -14.50 -11.35
N ALA A 261 -22.44 -13.72 -12.15
CA ALA A 261 -21.78 -14.23 -13.34
C ALA A 261 -20.66 -15.24 -13.04
N LEU A 262 -19.82 -14.93 -12.05
CA LEU A 262 -18.71 -15.79 -11.63
C LEU A 262 -19.20 -17.12 -11.08
N ARG A 263 -20.31 -17.14 -10.33
CA ARG A 263 -20.96 -18.39 -9.89
C ARG A 263 -21.40 -19.26 -11.05
N LEU A 264 -22.00 -18.65 -12.07
CA LEU A 264 -22.43 -19.36 -13.27
C LEU A 264 -21.24 -19.89 -14.10
N ALA A 265 -20.11 -19.18 -14.09
CA ALA A 265 -18.87 -19.63 -14.70
C ALA A 265 -18.21 -20.76 -13.90
N TRP A 266 -18.18 -20.67 -12.56
CA TRP A 266 -17.63 -21.68 -11.67
C TRP A 266 -18.27 -23.06 -11.88
N LYS A 267 -19.60 -23.13 -12.04
CA LYS A 267 -20.30 -24.40 -12.36
C LYS A 267 -19.73 -25.13 -13.57
N GLY A 268 -19.21 -24.39 -14.56
CA GLY A 268 -18.53 -24.92 -15.74
C GLY A 268 -17.09 -25.28 -15.42
N PHE A 269 -16.34 -24.32 -14.83
CA PHE A 269 -14.93 -24.49 -14.51
C PHE A 269 -14.66 -25.68 -13.58
N ALA A 270 -15.49 -25.87 -12.55
CA ALA A 270 -15.37 -26.95 -11.57
C ALA A 270 -15.46 -28.36 -12.17
N LYS A 271 -15.96 -28.48 -13.42
CA LYS A 271 -16.06 -29.76 -14.15
C LYS A 271 -14.93 -29.97 -15.15
N ARG A 272 -14.02 -29.01 -15.28
CA ARG A 272 -12.86 -29.14 -16.18
C ARG A 272 -11.91 -30.21 -15.66
N ASP A 273 -11.32 -30.92 -16.59
CA ASP A 273 -10.20 -31.84 -16.39
C ASP A 273 -9.15 -31.54 -17.47
N ASP A 274 -8.55 -30.36 -17.37
CA ASP A 274 -7.65 -29.78 -18.37
C ASP A 274 -6.52 -28.96 -17.71
N GLU A 275 -5.68 -28.33 -18.55
CA GLU A 275 -4.55 -27.51 -18.09
C GLU A 275 -4.98 -26.32 -17.21
N GLN A 276 -6.20 -25.80 -17.36
CA GLN A 276 -6.69 -24.68 -16.55
C GLN A 276 -7.02 -25.15 -15.12
N MET A 277 -7.68 -26.29 -14.98
CA MET A 277 -7.92 -26.90 -13.66
C MET A 277 -6.58 -27.27 -12.99
N ALA A 278 -5.63 -27.83 -13.74
CA ALA A 278 -4.30 -28.14 -13.22
C ALA A 278 -3.55 -26.88 -12.74
N ALA A 279 -3.57 -25.80 -13.51
CA ALA A 279 -2.95 -24.52 -13.14
C ALA A 279 -3.61 -23.90 -11.88
N PHE A 280 -4.94 -23.96 -11.78
CA PHE A 280 -5.66 -23.53 -10.58
C PHE A 280 -5.25 -24.34 -9.34
N ARG A 281 -5.29 -25.68 -9.41
CA ARG A 281 -4.91 -26.54 -8.27
C ARG A 281 -3.43 -26.37 -7.89
N GLN A 282 -2.55 -26.16 -8.86
CA GLN A 282 -1.15 -25.85 -8.61
C GLN A 282 -0.98 -24.51 -7.86
N PHE A 283 -1.72 -23.46 -8.28
CA PHE A 283 -1.73 -22.18 -7.57
C PHE A 283 -2.20 -22.35 -6.12
N VAL A 284 -3.29 -23.09 -5.89
CA VAL A 284 -3.80 -23.35 -4.52
C VAL A 284 -2.75 -24.06 -3.66
N MET A 285 -2.08 -25.08 -4.21
CA MET A 285 -1.02 -25.80 -3.50
C MET A 285 0.18 -24.91 -3.17
N GLN A 286 0.58 -24.01 -4.09
CA GLN A 286 1.73 -23.13 -3.91
C GLN A 286 1.49 -22.03 -2.88
N GLU A 287 0.28 -21.49 -2.86
CA GLU A 287 -0.08 -20.35 -1.99
C GLU A 287 -0.55 -20.80 -0.59
N GLY A 288 -0.93 -22.07 -0.43
CA GLY A 288 -1.02 -22.75 0.87
C GLY A 288 -2.09 -22.21 1.82
N GLU A 289 -1.83 -22.35 3.13
CA GLU A 289 -2.82 -22.07 4.18
C GLU A 289 -3.31 -20.61 4.19
N SER A 290 -2.45 -19.66 3.87
CA SER A 290 -2.85 -18.24 3.85
C SER A 290 -3.96 -17.99 2.82
N LEU A 291 -3.90 -18.65 1.66
CA LEU A 291 -4.92 -18.56 0.62
C LEU A 291 -6.20 -19.28 1.05
N TYR A 292 -6.06 -20.48 1.63
CA TYR A 292 -7.18 -21.25 2.14
C TYR A 292 -8.00 -20.45 3.16
N TRP A 293 -7.34 -19.82 4.13
CA TRP A 293 -8.03 -19.05 5.16
C TRP A 293 -8.66 -17.75 4.63
N GLN A 294 -8.13 -17.14 3.58
CA GLN A 294 -8.81 -16.04 2.89
C GLN A 294 -10.12 -16.52 2.25
N ALA A 295 -10.07 -17.64 1.53
CA ALA A 295 -11.26 -18.18 0.87
C ALA A 295 -12.31 -18.67 1.88
N ALA A 296 -11.87 -19.33 2.97
CA ALA A 296 -12.75 -19.73 4.06
C ALA A 296 -13.37 -18.52 4.77
N PHE A 297 -12.60 -17.44 4.98
CA PHE A 297 -13.13 -16.20 5.53
C PHE A 297 -14.22 -15.61 4.64
N ASP A 298 -13.98 -15.47 3.33
CA ASP A 298 -14.97 -14.88 2.41
C ASP A 298 -16.22 -15.77 2.28
N ALA A 299 -16.05 -17.09 2.27
CA ALA A 299 -17.16 -18.05 2.30
C ALA A 299 -18.01 -17.91 3.57
N LEU A 300 -17.36 -17.87 4.73
CA LEU A 300 -18.03 -17.71 6.01
C LEU A 300 -18.66 -16.32 6.12
N HIS A 301 -18.00 -15.26 5.67
CA HIS A 301 -18.55 -13.92 5.70
C HIS A 301 -19.82 -13.82 4.85
N ALA A 302 -19.81 -14.39 3.64
CA ALA A 302 -20.98 -14.46 2.77
C ALA A 302 -22.14 -15.27 3.37
N TYR A 303 -21.86 -16.28 4.19
CA TYR A 303 -22.86 -17.00 4.97
C TYR A 303 -23.41 -16.14 6.13
N GLN A 304 -22.52 -15.48 6.88
CA GLN A 304 -22.88 -14.68 8.05
C GLN A 304 -23.79 -13.49 7.70
N VAL A 305 -23.54 -12.80 6.59
CA VAL A 305 -24.37 -11.65 6.17
C VAL A 305 -25.77 -12.02 5.69
N GLN A 306 -26.02 -13.30 5.38
CA GLN A 306 -27.37 -13.79 5.06
C GLN A 306 -28.24 -13.89 6.32
N GLU A 307 -27.63 -14.12 7.49
CA GLU A 307 -28.33 -14.09 8.77
C GLU A 307 -28.51 -12.66 9.28
N ASP A 308 -27.49 -11.81 9.12
CA ASP A 308 -27.51 -10.42 9.55
C ASP A 308 -26.52 -9.58 8.73
N GLU A 309 -27.04 -8.67 7.90
CA GLU A 309 -26.24 -7.78 7.04
C GLU A 309 -25.26 -6.88 7.81
N MET A 310 -25.49 -6.67 9.11
CA MET A 310 -24.62 -5.87 9.98
C MET A 310 -23.39 -6.64 10.46
N ARG A 311 -23.25 -7.94 10.14
CA ARG A 311 -22.05 -8.75 10.44
C ARG A 311 -20.88 -8.37 9.54
N TRP A 312 -20.26 -7.24 9.85
CA TRP A 312 -19.21 -6.62 9.04
C TRP A 312 -17.87 -7.38 9.01
N GLY A 313 -17.62 -8.27 9.97
CA GLY A 313 -16.41 -9.08 10.07
C GLY A 313 -16.42 -10.02 11.28
N TRP A 314 -15.34 -10.77 11.47
CA TRP A 314 -15.29 -11.83 12.49
C TRP A 314 -15.61 -11.39 13.95
N PRO A 315 -15.35 -10.16 14.45
CA PRO A 315 -15.61 -9.80 15.84
C PRO A 315 -17.09 -9.83 16.23
N VAL A 316 -17.98 -9.71 15.23
CA VAL A 316 -19.44 -9.67 15.42
C VAL A 316 -20.12 -10.95 14.92
N TRP A 317 -19.34 -11.98 14.56
CA TRP A 317 -19.88 -13.31 14.31
C TRP A 317 -20.14 -14.04 15.64
N PRO A 318 -20.95 -15.11 15.65
CA PRO A 318 -21.05 -15.99 16.81
C PRO A 318 -19.66 -16.47 17.28
N GLU A 319 -19.46 -16.59 18.59
CA GLU A 319 -18.16 -16.94 19.21
C GLU A 319 -17.51 -18.19 18.57
N ALA A 320 -18.32 -19.19 18.22
CA ALA A 320 -17.91 -20.41 17.54
C ALA A 320 -17.18 -20.18 16.20
N TYR A 321 -17.34 -19.01 15.57
CA TYR A 321 -16.75 -18.66 14.29
C TYR A 321 -15.62 -17.61 14.41
N GLN A 322 -15.33 -17.10 15.61
CA GLN A 322 -14.36 -16.00 15.79
C GLN A 322 -12.89 -16.44 15.76
N SER A 323 -12.63 -17.74 15.88
CA SER A 323 -11.29 -18.33 15.79
C SER A 323 -11.26 -19.40 14.70
N VAL A 324 -10.20 -19.40 13.91
CA VAL A 324 -9.98 -20.40 12.85
C VAL A 324 -9.83 -21.83 13.37
N ASP A 325 -9.48 -21.99 14.65
CA ASP A 325 -9.16 -23.30 15.23
C ASP A 325 -10.38 -24.08 15.76
N THR A 326 -11.55 -23.44 15.83
CA THR A 326 -12.76 -24.05 16.40
C THR A 326 -13.25 -25.23 15.55
N PRO A 327 -13.89 -26.25 16.18
CA PRO A 327 -14.47 -27.34 15.43
C PRO A 327 -15.60 -26.89 14.49
N GLU A 328 -16.33 -25.81 14.83
CA GLU A 328 -17.42 -25.28 14.03
C GLU A 328 -16.92 -24.63 12.72
N VAL A 329 -15.79 -23.92 12.75
CA VAL A 329 -15.17 -23.40 11.51
C VAL A 329 -14.71 -24.54 10.61
N LYS A 330 -14.11 -25.59 11.17
CA LYS A 330 -13.70 -26.78 10.40
C LYS A 330 -14.90 -27.49 9.78
N ALA A 331 -15.94 -27.73 10.56
CA ALA A 331 -17.19 -28.32 10.08
C ALA A 331 -17.88 -27.46 9.01
N PHE A 332 -17.85 -26.13 9.16
CA PHE A 332 -18.35 -25.20 8.14
C PHE A 332 -17.57 -25.37 6.83
N CYS A 333 -16.24 -25.38 6.88
CA CYS A 333 -15.40 -25.51 5.70
C CYS A 333 -15.59 -26.87 4.99
N GLU A 334 -15.78 -27.95 5.74
CA GLU A 334 -16.08 -29.27 5.17
C GLU A 334 -17.47 -29.29 4.51
N THR A 335 -18.48 -28.72 5.16
CA THR A 335 -19.87 -28.68 4.65
C THR A 335 -20.01 -27.75 3.44
N HIS A 336 -19.22 -26.68 3.38
CA HIS A 336 -19.24 -25.66 2.34
C HIS A 336 -17.97 -25.70 1.47
N ALA A 337 -17.41 -26.89 1.21
CA ALA A 337 -16.15 -27.03 0.49
C ALA A 337 -16.18 -26.42 -0.95
N ASP A 338 -17.29 -26.57 -1.68
CA ASP A 338 -17.45 -25.93 -3.01
C ASP A 338 -17.43 -24.40 -2.92
N GLU A 339 -17.90 -23.86 -1.80
CA GLU A 339 -17.93 -22.42 -1.56
C GLU A 339 -16.52 -21.89 -1.27
N VAL A 340 -15.75 -22.61 -0.45
CA VAL A 340 -14.32 -22.30 -0.26
C VAL A 340 -13.56 -22.41 -1.60
N ASP A 341 -13.79 -23.48 -2.38
CA ASP A 341 -13.18 -23.66 -3.70
C ASP A 341 -13.53 -22.52 -4.68
N PHE A 342 -14.75 -21.99 -4.63
CA PHE A 342 -15.14 -20.83 -5.42
C PHE A 342 -14.30 -19.60 -5.08
N TYR A 343 -14.13 -19.26 -3.80
CA TYR A 343 -13.31 -18.11 -3.42
C TYR A 343 -11.80 -18.32 -3.67
N LEU A 344 -11.30 -19.56 -3.57
CA LEU A 344 -9.96 -19.93 -4.03
C LEU A 344 -9.81 -19.62 -5.54
N TRP A 345 -10.81 -20.01 -6.33
CA TRP A 345 -10.82 -19.75 -7.77
C TRP A 345 -10.87 -18.27 -8.10
N LEU A 346 -11.63 -17.46 -7.35
CA LEU A 346 -11.63 -16.00 -7.53
C LEU A 346 -10.24 -15.38 -7.29
N GLN A 347 -9.51 -15.82 -6.26
CA GLN A 347 -8.14 -15.36 -6.04
C GLN A 347 -7.20 -15.78 -7.17
N TRP A 348 -7.34 -17.00 -7.69
CA TRP A 348 -6.58 -17.45 -8.86
C TRP A 348 -6.89 -16.62 -10.12
N LEU A 349 -8.16 -16.27 -10.36
CA LEU A 349 -8.55 -15.40 -11.47
C LEU A 349 -7.96 -13.99 -11.32
N ALA A 350 -8.08 -13.39 -10.13
CA ALA A 350 -7.53 -12.06 -9.86
C ALA A 350 -6.00 -12.06 -10.05
N TYR A 351 -5.31 -13.07 -9.51
CA TYR A 351 -3.88 -13.26 -9.70
C TYR A 351 -3.51 -13.39 -11.19
N SER A 352 -4.21 -14.26 -11.93
CA SER A 352 -3.93 -14.55 -13.34
C SER A 352 -4.16 -13.33 -14.23
N GLN A 353 -5.23 -12.57 -13.98
CA GLN A 353 -5.51 -11.35 -14.75
C GLN A 353 -4.53 -10.22 -14.42
N PHE A 354 -4.13 -10.06 -13.17
CA PHE A 354 -3.09 -9.10 -12.80
C PHE A 354 -1.72 -9.49 -13.41
N ALA A 355 -1.38 -10.78 -13.42
CA ALA A 355 -0.20 -11.30 -14.09
C ALA A 355 -0.26 -11.04 -15.61
N ALA A 356 -1.43 -11.16 -16.25
CA ALA A 356 -1.60 -10.82 -17.66
C ALA A 356 -1.37 -9.32 -17.93
N CYS A 357 -1.77 -8.43 -17.02
CA CYS A 357 -1.45 -7.00 -17.09
C CYS A 357 0.07 -6.78 -17.01
N TRP A 358 0.74 -7.46 -16.07
CA TRP A 358 2.20 -7.40 -15.96
C TRP A 358 2.89 -7.81 -17.27
N GLN A 359 2.47 -8.92 -17.89
CA GLN A 359 3.04 -9.37 -19.18
C GLN A 359 2.83 -8.36 -20.30
N VAL A 360 1.67 -7.69 -20.38
CA VAL A 360 1.46 -6.60 -21.34
C VAL A 360 2.45 -5.47 -21.11
N SER A 361 2.68 -5.07 -19.86
CA SER A 361 3.64 -4.00 -19.56
C SER A 361 5.07 -4.35 -20.01
N GLN A 362 5.47 -5.63 -19.86
CA GLN A 362 6.76 -6.13 -20.33
C GLN A 362 6.83 -6.16 -21.87
N GLY A 363 5.75 -6.54 -22.56
CA GLY A 363 5.67 -6.51 -24.03
C GLY A 363 5.85 -5.12 -24.62
N TYR A 364 5.44 -4.06 -23.91
CA TYR A 364 5.70 -2.67 -24.29
C TYR A 364 7.06 -2.13 -23.81
N ASN A 365 7.92 -2.98 -23.23
CA ASN A 365 9.23 -2.62 -22.67
C ASN A 365 9.16 -1.47 -21.66
N MET A 366 8.08 -1.41 -20.88
CA MET A 366 7.93 -0.40 -19.84
C MET A 366 8.96 -0.68 -18.73
N PRO A 367 9.88 0.26 -18.41
CA PRO A 367 10.96 -0.01 -17.45
C PRO A 367 10.51 -0.40 -16.03
N ILE A 368 9.28 -0.03 -15.68
CA ILE A 368 8.64 -0.36 -14.39
C ILE A 368 7.33 -1.13 -14.61
N GLY A 369 6.54 -0.76 -15.63
CA GLY A 369 5.31 -1.47 -15.98
C GLY A 369 4.17 -1.23 -14.99
N LEU A 370 4.07 -2.07 -13.95
CA LEU A 370 3.10 -1.90 -12.88
C LEU A 370 3.77 -1.40 -11.61
N TYR A 371 3.14 -0.41 -10.99
CA TYR A 371 3.51 0.17 -9.70
C TYR A 371 2.37 -0.10 -8.71
N ARG A 372 2.58 -1.07 -7.81
CA ARG A 372 1.62 -1.47 -6.77
C ARG A 372 1.73 -0.56 -5.55
N ASP A 373 0.71 -0.62 -4.70
CA ASP A 373 0.64 0.14 -3.46
C ASP A 373 0.30 -0.75 -2.27
N LEU A 374 1.16 -0.72 -1.25
CA LEU A 374 1.02 -1.49 -0.02
C LEU A 374 0.50 -0.58 1.09
N ALA A 375 -0.73 -0.84 1.52
CA ALA A 375 -1.37 -0.15 2.64
C ALA A 375 -0.64 -0.46 3.96
N VAL A 376 -0.66 0.51 4.87
CA VAL A 376 0.05 0.44 6.16
C VAL A 376 -0.46 -0.68 7.08
N GLY A 377 -1.73 -1.09 6.96
CA GLY A 377 -2.36 -2.08 7.83
C GLY A 377 -3.53 -2.83 7.20
N VAL A 378 -4.21 -3.61 8.03
CA VAL A 378 -5.44 -4.36 7.73
C VAL A 378 -6.54 -3.91 8.67
N ALA A 379 -7.81 -4.11 8.32
CA ALA A 379 -8.91 -3.85 9.24
C ALA A 379 -8.97 -4.89 10.36
N GLU A 380 -9.50 -4.51 11.52
CA GLU A 380 -9.54 -5.37 12.71
C GLU A 380 -10.43 -6.62 12.56
N GLY A 381 -11.41 -6.56 11.66
CA GLY A 381 -12.38 -7.63 11.40
C GLY A 381 -12.09 -8.47 10.16
N GLY A 382 -10.92 -8.30 9.54
CA GLY A 382 -10.52 -8.97 8.30
C GLY A 382 -9.89 -10.36 8.48
N ALA A 383 -9.75 -11.07 7.36
CA ALA A 383 -9.18 -12.41 7.27
C ALA A 383 -7.78 -12.51 7.89
N GLU A 384 -6.92 -11.50 7.67
CA GLU A 384 -5.53 -11.52 8.15
C GLU A 384 -5.43 -11.48 9.67
N THR A 385 -6.35 -10.77 10.33
CA THR A 385 -6.43 -10.78 11.80
C THR A 385 -7.14 -12.02 12.33
N TRP A 386 -8.08 -12.59 11.56
CA TRP A 386 -8.81 -13.81 11.92
C TRP A 386 -7.89 -15.03 11.97
N CYS A 387 -7.00 -15.19 10.98
CA CYS A 387 -6.09 -16.32 10.91
C CYS A 387 -4.79 -16.16 11.71
N ASP A 388 -4.36 -14.93 12.01
CA ASP A 388 -3.11 -14.68 12.75
C ASP A 388 -3.29 -13.59 13.83
N ARG A 389 -4.19 -13.87 14.77
CA ARG A 389 -4.57 -12.95 15.85
C ARG A 389 -3.38 -12.42 16.65
N GLU A 390 -2.44 -13.30 16.97
CA GLU A 390 -1.27 -13.01 17.83
C GLU A 390 -0.33 -11.97 17.20
N LEU A 391 -0.32 -11.84 15.87
CA LEU A 391 0.51 -10.83 15.21
C LEU A 391 0.01 -9.40 15.47
N TYR A 392 -1.26 -9.19 15.83
CA TYR A 392 -1.90 -7.89 15.86
C TYR A 392 -2.33 -7.44 17.26
N CYS A 393 -2.06 -6.17 17.59
CA CYS A 393 -2.49 -5.56 18.85
C CYS A 393 -3.89 -4.95 18.74
N LEU A 394 -4.95 -5.76 18.86
CA LEU A 394 -6.34 -5.31 18.68
C LEU A 394 -6.82 -4.23 19.67
N LYS A 395 -6.15 -4.07 20.81
CA LYS A 395 -6.44 -3.00 21.79
C LYS A 395 -5.78 -1.65 21.44
N ALA A 396 -5.15 -1.55 20.28
CA ALA A 396 -4.61 -0.32 19.74
C ALA A 396 -5.03 -0.14 18.27
N SER A 397 -5.04 1.10 17.81
CA SER A 397 -5.30 1.47 16.43
C SER A 397 -4.19 2.37 15.91
N VAL A 398 -3.75 2.13 14.67
CA VAL A 398 -2.81 3.00 13.98
C VAL A 398 -3.51 4.28 13.57
N GLY A 399 -2.78 5.39 13.63
CA GLY A 399 -3.25 6.67 13.15
C GLY A 399 -2.11 7.65 12.87
N ALA A 400 -2.42 8.94 12.97
CA ALA A 400 -1.47 10.02 12.92
C ALA A 400 -1.76 11.03 14.04
N PRO A 401 -0.71 11.64 14.65
CA PRO A 401 -0.91 12.70 15.63
C PRO A 401 -1.57 13.93 14.98
N PRO A 402 -2.16 14.84 15.77
CA PRO A 402 -2.64 16.14 15.28
C PRO A 402 -1.63 16.89 14.40
N ASP A 403 -2.07 17.35 13.23
CA ASP A 403 -1.25 18.10 12.27
C ASP A 403 -1.94 19.38 11.76
N ILE A 404 -1.27 20.14 10.88
CA ILE A 404 -1.76 21.45 10.40
C ILE A 404 -3.04 21.33 9.56
N LEU A 405 -3.15 20.30 8.71
CA LEU A 405 -4.29 20.11 7.80
C LEU A 405 -5.38 19.24 8.43
N GLY A 406 -5.02 18.39 9.39
CA GLY A 406 -5.88 17.57 10.24
C GLY A 406 -5.64 17.88 11.71
N PRO A 407 -6.17 18.99 12.25
CA PRO A 407 -5.92 19.42 13.64
C PRO A 407 -6.46 18.47 14.71
N LEU A 408 -7.35 17.54 14.35
CA LEU A 408 -7.86 16.49 15.23
C LEU A 408 -6.97 15.23 15.25
N GLY A 409 -5.94 15.18 14.40
CA GLY A 409 -5.23 13.95 14.09
C GLY A 409 -6.12 12.96 13.34
N GLN A 410 -5.64 11.73 13.18
CA GLN A 410 -6.38 10.69 12.45
C GLN A 410 -6.30 9.38 13.21
N ASN A 411 -7.42 8.69 13.35
CA ASN A 411 -7.48 7.30 13.78
C ASN A 411 -7.95 6.48 12.57
N TRP A 412 -7.10 5.57 12.08
CA TRP A 412 -7.40 4.79 10.87
C TRP A 412 -8.10 3.46 11.18
N GLY A 413 -8.28 3.11 12.45
CA GLY A 413 -8.99 1.88 12.85
C GLY A 413 -8.26 0.58 12.46
N LEU A 414 -6.94 0.64 12.25
CA LEU A 414 -6.13 -0.51 11.85
C LEU A 414 -5.36 -1.04 13.06
N PRO A 415 -5.48 -2.30 13.49
CA PRO A 415 -4.62 -2.83 14.53
C PRO A 415 -3.17 -2.93 14.04
N PRO A 416 -2.20 -2.41 14.79
CA PRO A 416 -0.79 -2.51 14.41
C PRO A 416 -0.28 -3.95 14.58
N MET A 417 0.68 -4.34 13.72
CA MET A 417 1.49 -5.54 13.98
C MET A 417 2.34 -5.32 15.24
N ASP A 418 2.40 -6.29 16.13
CA ASP A 418 3.28 -6.26 17.30
C ASP A 418 4.75 -6.38 16.83
N PRO A 419 5.59 -5.35 17.05
CA PRO A 419 6.99 -5.38 16.58
C PRO A 419 7.79 -6.51 17.23
N HIS A 420 7.41 -6.94 18.43
CA HIS A 420 8.12 -7.98 19.17
C HIS A 420 7.75 -9.37 18.66
N VAL A 421 6.47 -9.61 18.36
CA VAL A 421 6.02 -10.87 17.74
C VAL A 421 6.62 -11.02 16.35
N MET A 422 6.65 -9.96 15.54
CA MET A 422 7.29 -9.96 14.23
C MET A 422 8.78 -10.34 14.31
N ALA A 423 9.52 -9.76 15.27
CA ALA A 423 10.93 -10.10 15.50
C ALA A 423 11.10 -11.53 16.03
N ALA A 424 10.23 -11.98 16.94
CA ALA A 424 10.23 -13.35 17.47
C ALA A 424 10.00 -14.40 16.38
N ARG A 425 9.19 -14.07 15.37
CA ARG A 425 8.95 -14.87 14.15
C ARG A 425 10.02 -14.66 13.07
N ALA A 426 11.19 -14.13 13.43
CA ALA A 426 12.33 -13.92 12.54
C ALA A 426 11.96 -13.14 11.25
N TYR A 427 11.06 -12.16 11.40
CA TYR A 427 10.52 -11.28 10.36
C TYR A 427 9.68 -11.95 9.26
N GLU A 428 9.27 -13.22 9.41
CA GLU A 428 8.45 -13.92 8.40
C GLU A 428 7.21 -13.11 7.96
N PRO A 429 6.42 -12.49 8.86
CA PRO A 429 5.23 -11.75 8.44
C PRO A 429 5.53 -10.58 7.49
N PHE A 430 6.66 -9.90 7.69
CA PHE A 430 7.10 -8.81 6.81
C PHE A 430 7.64 -9.33 5.48
N ILE A 431 8.40 -10.44 5.51
CA ILE A 431 8.93 -11.10 4.30
C ILE A 431 7.78 -11.55 3.39
N ASP A 432 6.80 -12.25 3.94
CA ASP A 432 5.63 -12.72 3.20
C ASP A 432 4.81 -11.57 2.61
N LEU A 433 4.63 -10.49 3.39
CA LEU A 433 3.93 -9.29 2.95
C LEU A 433 4.60 -8.68 1.71
N LEU A 434 5.93 -8.57 1.72
CA LEU A 434 6.70 -8.06 0.59
C LEU A 434 6.63 -9.01 -0.62
N ARG A 435 6.78 -10.33 -0.42
CA ARG A 435 6.65 -11.32 -1.50
C ARG A 435 5.29 -11.25 -2.19
N ALA A 436 4.22 -11.18 -1.41
CA ALA A 436 2.86 -11.04 -1.96
C ALA A 436 2.68 -9.75 -2.77
N ASN A 437 3.38 -8.67 -2.38
CA ASN A 437 3.22 -7.35 -2.97
C ASN A 437 4.23 -6.96 -4.05
N MET A 438 5.34 -7.70 -4.17
CA MET A 438 6.37 -7.49 -5.20
C MET A 438 6.25 -8.48 -6.38
N LYS A 439 5.37 -9.49 -6.29
CA LYS A 439 5.00 -10.35 -7.43
C LYS A 439 4.30 -9.52 -8.52
N ASN A 440 4.71 -9.74 -9.78
CA ASN A 440 4.11 -9.19 -11.01
C ASN A 440 4.04 -7.65 -11.07
N CYS A 441 5.04 -6.96 -10.53
CA CYS A 441 5.19 -5.50 -10.65
C CYS A 441 6.66 -5.08 -10.64
N GLY A 442 6.98 -3.92 -11.21
CA GLY A 442 8.34 -3.38 -11.23
C GLY A 442 8.59 -2.32 -10.16
N ALA A 443 7.54 -1.84 -9.49
CA ALA A 443 7.66 -0.93 -8.35
C ALA A 443 6.59 -1.20 -7.28
N LEU A 444 6.94 -0.92 -6.03
CA LEU A 444 6.05 -0.97 -4.88
C LEU A 444 6.10 0.35 -4.09
N ARG A 445 4.93 0.95 -3.87
CA ARG A 445 4.73 2.03 -2.89
C ARG A 445 4.59 1.39 -1.53
N ILE A 446 5.33 1.89 -0.56
CA ILE A 446 5.04 1.63 0.85
C ILE A 446 4.35 2.87 1.38
N ASP A 447 3.04 2.74 1.60
CA ASP A 447 2.22 3.75 2.26
C ASP A 447 2.72 3.99 3.69
N HIS A 448 2.81 5.26 4.08
CA HIS A 448 3.35 5.67 5.37
C HIS A 448 4.68 4.99 5.68
N VAL A 449 5.71 5.21 4.85
CA VAL A 449 6.99 4.46 4.93
C VAL A 449 7.67 4.61 6.29
N MET A 450 7.34 5.66 7.05
CA MET A 450 7.76 5.83 8.44
C MET A 450 7.41 4.64 9.32
N SER A 451 6.43 3.81 8.95
CA SER A 451 6.04 2.58 9.63
C SER A 451 7.19 1.59 9.85
N VAL A 452 8.22 1.58 8.99
CA VAL A 452 9.40 0.74 9.22
C VAL A 452 10.25 1.22 10.40
N LEU A 453 10.06 2.46 10.84
CA LEU A 453 10.71 3.04 12.02
C LEU A 453 9.75 3.13 13.20
N ARG A 454 8.56 3.68 12.99
CA ARG A 454 7.58 3.91 14.06
C ARG A 454 6.17 4.06 13.51
N LEU A 455 5.19 3.68 14.32
CA LEU A 455 3.78 3.96 14.09
C LEU A 455 3.18 4.72 15.27
N TRP A 456 2.23 5.61 14.99
CA TRP A 456 1.43 6.26 16.02
C TRP A 456 0.31 5.32 16.44
N TRP A 457 0.41 4.78 17.66
CA TRP A 457 -0.58 3.87 18.22
C TRP A 457 -1.50 4.65 19.15
N ILE A 458 -2.80 4.49 18.95
CA ILE A 458 -3.87 5.07 19.75
C ILE A 458 -4.53 3.94 20.54
N PRO A 459 -4.69 4.05 21.86
CA PRO A 459 -5.47 3.08 22.62
C PRO A 459 -6.90 2.96 22.08
N TYR A 460 -7.42 1.73 21.95
CA TYR A 460 -8.73 1.49 21.33
C TYR A 460 -9.84 2.34 21.97
N GLY A 461 -10.68 2.95 21.14
CA GLY A 461 -11.78 3.83 21.56
C GLY A 461 -11.39 5.29 21.87
N GLU A 462 -10.11 5.65 21.85
CA GLU A 462 -9.66 7.04 22.08
C GLU A 462 -9.51 7.85 20.78
N THR A 463 -9.42 9.17 20.93
CA THR A 463 -9.07 10.11 19.86
C THR A 463 -7.56 10.14 19.60
N ALA A 464 -7.16 10.65 18.43
CA ALA A 464 -5.79 10.54 17.94
C ALA A 464 -4.74 11.28 18.79
N ASP A 465 -5.13 12.30 19.54
CA ASP A 465 -4.28 13.05 20.47
C ASP A 465 -3.85 12.24 21.71
N HIS A 466 -4.51 11.12 21.99
CA HIS A 466 -4.15 10.19 23.07
C HIS A 466 -3.12 9.12 22.66
N GLY A 467 -2.62 9.15 21.43
CA GLY A 467 -1.66 8.16 20.95
C GLY A 467 -0.20 8.40 21.36
N ALA A 468 0.68 7.48 20.96
CA ALA A 468 2.13 7.61 21.09
C ALA A 468 2.86 6.85 19.97
N TYR A 469 4.09 7.26 19.64
CA TYR A 469 4.93 6.52 18.71
C TYR A 469 5.49 5.24 19.35
N VAL A 470 5.25 4.09 18.71
CA VAL A 470 5.86 2.79 19.00
C VAL A 470 6.91 2.47 17.93
N GLN A 471 8.10 2.07 18.35
CA GLN A 471 9.26 1.82 17.49
C GLN A 471 9.25 0.43 16.85
N TYR A 472 9.76 0.36 15.62
CA TYR A 472 9.99 -0.84 14.83
C TYR A 472 11.49 -0.97 14.48
N PRO A 473 12.00 -2.20 14.24
CA PRO A 473 13.43 -2.44 14.01
C PRO A 473 13.87 -2.01 12.59
N VAL A 474 13.97 -0.68 12.37
CA VAL A 474 14.18 -0.05 11.06
C VAL A 474 15.34 -0.59 10.24
N ASP A 475 16.47 -0.89 10.87
CA ASP A 475 17.67 -1.33 10.15
C ASP A 475 17.50 -2.74 9.57
N ASP A 476 16.84 -3.62 10.32
CA ASP A 476 16.52 -4.98 9.87
C ASP A 476 15.45 -4.94 8.79
N LEU A 477 14.37 -4.16 9.01
CA LEU A 477 13.28 -4.01 8.05
C LEU A 477 13.74 -3.41 6.72
N LEU A 478 14.57 -2.37 6.72
CA LEU A 478 15.13 -1.79 5.48
C LEU A 478 16.07 -2.76 4.76
N SER A 479 16.81 -3.58 5.49
CA SER A 479 17.69 -4.60 4.90
C SER A 479 16.87 -5.71 4.23
N ILE A 480 15.83 -6.20 4.89
CA ILE A 480 14.91 -7.20 4.33
C ILE A 480 14.15 -6.64 3.13
N LEU A 481 13.70 -5.38 3.22
CA LEU A 481 13.07 -4.67 2.11
C LEU A 481 13.98 -4.59 0.88
N ALA A 482 15.25 -4.24 1.07
CA ALA A 482 16.23 -4.20 -0.01
C ALA A 482 16.49 -5.59 -0.61
N LEU A 483 16.53 -6.63 0.24
CA LEU A 483 16.68 -8.02 -0.19
C LEU A 483 15.51 -8.47 -1.07
N GLU A 484 14.28 -8.34 -0.59
CA GLU A 484 13.09 -8.74 -1.35
C GLU A 484 12.92 -7.88 -2.61
N SER A 485 13.19 -6.58 -2.53
CA SER A 485 13.21 -5.67 -3.68
C SER A 485 14.14 -6.17 -4.79
N LYS A 486 15.37 -6.58 -4.43
CA LYS A 486 16.33 -7.10 -5.40
C LYS A 486 15.93 -8.46 -5.96
N ARG A 487 15.42 -9.36 -5.11
CA ARG A 487 14.96 -10.70 -5.53
C ARG A 487 13.79 -10.64 -6.52
N HIS A 488 12.92 -9.64 -6.39
CA HIS A 488 11.77 -9.46 -7.27
C HIS A 488 12.01 -8.47 -8.42
N GLN A 489 13.20 -7.86 -8.51
CA GLN A 489 13.46 -6.75 -9.44
C GLN A 489 12.37 -5.65 -9.35
N CYS A 490 11.94 -5.37 -8.12
CA CYS A 490 10.85 -4.45 -7.82
C CYS A 490 11.41 -3.27 -7.02
N MET A 491 11.47 -2.09 -7.62
CA MET A 491 11.98 -0.90 -6.93
C MET A 491 11.01 -0.42 -5.86
N VAL A 492 11.50 0.36 -4.88
CA VAL A 492 10.67 0.81 -3.75
C VAL A 492 10.55 2.31 -3.73
N ILE A 493 9.30 2.78 -3.61
CA ILE A 493 8.95 4.19 -3.39
C ILE A 493 8.33 4.26 -1.99
N GLY A 494 8.93 5.02 -1.09
CA GLY A 494 8.39 5.28 0.23
C GLY A 494 7.57 6.56 0.20
N GLU A 495 6.30 6.48 0.60
CA GLU A 495 5.55 7.69 0.87
C GLU A 495 6.03 8.28 2.20
N ASP A 496 6.79 9.37 2.11
CA ASP A 496 7.41 10.08 3.21
C ASP A 496 6.84 11.50 3.37
N LEU A 497 5.51 11.61 3.49
CA LEU A 497 4.81 12.87 3.76
C LEU A 497 4.50 13.03 5.25
N GLY A 498 4.19 14.27 5.64
CA GLY A 498 3.88 14.63 7.02
C GLY A 498 5.13 14.81 7.90
N THR A 499 5.06 14.39 9.16
CA THR A 499 6.14 14.60 10.14
C THR A 499 7.20 13.50 10.05
N VAL A 500 8.13 13.66 9.11
CA VAL A 500 9.21 12.70 8.85
C VAL A 500 10.40 12.91 9.81
N PRO A 501 10.80 11.90 10.60
CA PRO A 501 12.00 11.99 11.44
C PRO A 501 13.28 12.18 10.61
N VAL A 502 14.14 13.12 11.00
CA VAL A 502 15.43 13.37 10.33
C VAL A 502 16.28 12.09 10.22
N GLU A 503 16.20 11.22 11.23
CA GLU A 503 16.92 9.95 11.27
C GLU A 503 16.54 8.96 10.15
N ILE A 504 15.29 8.98 9.68
CA ILE A 504 14.84 8.04 8.65
C ILE A 504 15.20 8.50 7.23
N VAL A 505 15.31 9.81 7.00
CA VAL A 505 15.56 10.40 5.67
C VAL A 505 16.85 9.84 5.06
N SER A 506 17.94 9.82 5.84
CA SER A 506 19.21 9.27 5.37
C SER A 506 19.16 7.76 5.17
N LYS A 507 18.48 7.03 6.05
CA LYS A 507 18.33 5.58 5.96
C LYS A 507 17.58 5.16 4.70
N LEU A 508 16.44 5.81 4.40
CA LEU A 508 15.66 5.55 3.18
C LEU A 508 16.50 5.82 1.92
N ARG A 509 17.15 6.98 1.86
CA ARG A 509 18.01 7.36 0.74
C ARG A 509 19.13 6.34 0.52
N ASP A 510 19.87 6.01 1.58
CA ASP A 510 21.04 5.14 1.50
C ASP A 510 20.64 3.68 1.19
N SER A 511 19.42 3.28 1.56
CA SER A 511 18.80 2.00 1.18
C SER A 511 18.18 2.00 -0.23
N GLY A 512 18.26 3.11 -0.98
CA GLY A 512 17.73 3.17 -2.35
C GLY A 512 16.21 3.26 -2.44
N VAL A 513 15.53 3.67 -1.36
CA VAL A 513 14.09 3.93 -1.37
C VAL A 513 13.84 5.33 -1.96
N TYR A 514 12.97 5.41 -2.95
CA TYR A 514 12.62 6.67 -3.61
C TYR A 514 11.63 7.45 -2.75
N SER A 515 11.92 8.73 -2.54
CA SER A 515 11.07 9.65 -1.78
C SER A 515 9.86 10.11 -2.61
N TYR A 516 8.81 10.61 -1.97
CA TYR A 516 7.62 11.16 -2.60
C TYR A 516 7.61 12.69 -2.48
N LYS A 517 7.39 13.39 -3.59
CA LYS A 517 7.45 14.86 -3.65
C LYS A 517 6.18 15.42 -4.27
N VAL A 518 5.29 15.93 -3.42
CA VAL A 518 4.00 16.50 -3.83
C VAL A 518 4.18 17.99 -4.07
N LEU A 519 3.83 18.46 -5.27
CA LEU A 519 3.99 19.86 -5.68
C LEU A 519 3.50 20.86 -4.63
N TYR A 520 2.32 20.62 -4.06
CA TYR A 520 1.70 21.50 -3.07
C TYR A 520 2.54 21.72 -1.80
N PHE A 521 3.42 20.78 -1.46
CA PHE A 521 4.23 20.82 -0.24
C PHE A 521 5.68 21.24 -0.49
N GLU A 522 6.10 21.36 -1.76
CA GLU A 522 7.47 21.73 -2.12
C GLU A 522 7.65 23.26 -2.16
N ASN A 523 7.30 23.91 -1.05
CA ASN A 523 7.55 25.33 -0.79
C ASN A 523 8.06 25.55 0.63
N ASP A 524 8.76 26.66 0.85
CA ASP A 524 9.22 27.06 2.17
C ASP A 524 8.13 27.80 2.97
N HIS A 525 8.50 28.30 4.15
CA HIS A 525 7.58 29.02 5.02
C HIS A 525 7.03 30.32 4.41
N GLU A 526 7.68 30.89 3.38
CA GLU A 526 7.24 32.09 2.66
C GLU A 526 6.48 31.76 1.37
N LYS A 527 6.15 30.49 1.15
CA LYS A 527 5.52 29.97 -0.07
C LYS A 527 6.38 30.14 -1.33
N THR A 528 7.70 30.21 -1.19
CA THR A 528 8.61 30.12 -2.33
C THR A 528 8.75 28.65 -2.74
N PHE A 529 8.30 28.32 -3.95
CA PHE A 529 8.34 26.94 -4.44
C PHE A 529 9.75 26.52 -4.84
N ARG A 530 10.11 25.29 -4.48
CA ARG A 530 11.36 24.63 -4.87
C ARG A 530 11.48 24.64 -6.39
N ALA A 531 12.61 25.12 -6.90
CA ALA A 531 12.89 25.09 -8.33
C ALA A 531 12.90 23.65 -8.86
N PRO A 532 12.41 23.37 -10.09
CA PRO A 532 12.32 22.00 -10.62
C PRO A 532 13.65 21.22 -10.55
N LYS A 533 14.78 21.90 -10.84
CA LYS A 533 16.13 21.31 -10.78
C LYS A 533 16.58 20.91 -9.36
N ALA A 534 15.99 21.51 -8.33
CA ALA A 534 16.35 21.26 -6.93
C ALA A 534 15.57 20.11 -6.30
N TYR A 535 14.68 19.46 -7.06
CA TYR A 535 14.03 18.22 -6.63
C TYR A 535 15.07 17.09 -6.52
N PRO A 536 15.02 16.26 -5.46
CA PRO A 536 15.94 15.14 -5.31
C PRO A 536 15.79 14.16 -6.48
N GLU A 537 16.89 13.71 -7.06
CA GLU A 537 16.84 12.71 -8.14
C GLU A 537 16.17 11.41 -7.70
N GLN A 538 16.52 10.87 -6.54
CA GLN A 538 15.91 9.66 -5.96
C GLN A 538 14.53 9.95 -5.37
N SER A 539 13.60 10.42 -6.21
CA SER A 539 12.22 10.72 -5.83
C SER A 539 11.24 10.53 -6.99
N MET A 540 9.96 10.38 -6.63
CA MET A 540 8.82 10.56 -7.52
C MET A 540 8.18 11.92 -7.26
N ALA A 541 8.11 12.76 -8.29
CA ALA A 541 7.33 13.98 -8.25
C ALA A 541 5.88 13.69 -8.67
N VAL A 542 4.92 14.26 -7.95
CA VAL A 542 3.50 14.26 -8.32
C VAL A 542 2.91 15.65 -8.11
N ALA A 543 1.84 15.97 -8.83
CA ALA A 543 1.10 17.20 -8.60
C ALA A 543 0.33 17.13 -7.28
N THR A 544 -0.45 16.05 -7.14
CA THR A 544 -1.32 15.77 -6.00
C THR A 544 -1.40 14.24 -5.81
N THR A 545 -2.21 13.81 -4.85
CA THR A 545 -2.44 12.39 -4.52
C THR A 545 -3.94 12.13 -4.44
N HIS A 546 -4.32 10.88 -4.15
CA HIS A 546 -5.72 10.52 -3.95
C HIS A 546 -6.32 11.10 -2.65
N ASP A 547 -5.49 11.50 -1.69
CA ASP A 547 -5.89 12.14 -0.42
C ASP A 547 -6.00 13.65 -0.48
N LEU A 548 -5.63 14.25 -1.62
CA LEU A 548 -5.50 15.68 -1.81
C LEU A 548 -6.41 16.14 -2.95
N PRO A 549 -6.77 17.44 -2.98
CA PRO A 549 -7.54 17.97 -4.09
C PRO A 549 -6.81 17.81 -5.42
N THR A 550 -7.59 17.62 -6.49
CA THR A 550 -7.12 17.77 -7.89
C THR A 550 -6.48 19.15 -8.10
N LEU A 551 -5.76 19.35 -9.22
CA LEU A 551 -5.21 20.67 -9.53
C LEU A 551 -6.29 21.77 -9.54
N ARG A 552 -7.46 21.47 -10.10
CA ARG A 552 -8.61 22.39 -10.12
C ARG A 552 -9.16 22.61 -8.72
N GLY A 553 -9.44 21.54 -7.98
CA GLY A 553 -9.95 21.62 -6.61
C GLY A 553 -9.02 22.41 -5.68
N TYR A 554 -7.70 22.27 -5.84
CA TYR A 554 -6.71 23.03 -5.06
C TYR A 554 -6.77 24.51 -5.39
N TRP A 555 -6.80 24.84 -6.69
CA TRP A 555 -6.80 26.23 -7.17
C TRP A 555 -8.08 26.98 -6.80
N GLU A 556 -9.20 26.27 -6.76
CA GLU A 556 -10.51 26.79 -6.38
C GLU A 556 -10.78 26.73 -4.87
N SER A 557 -9.83 26.20 -4.07
CA SER A 557 -10.02 25.96 -2.63
C SER A 557 -11.25 25.11 -2.32
N GLY A 558 -11.56 24.16 -3.22
CA GLY A 558 -12.70 23.27 -3.14
C GLY A 558 -12.61 22.32 -1.95
N ASP A 559 -11.40 21.86 -1.61
CA ASP A 559 -11.15 21.02 -0.42
C ASP A 559 -11.49 21.72 0.90
N LEU A 560 -11.17 23.02 1.02
CA LEU A 560 -11.49 23.80 2.22
C LEU A 560 -13.00 24.03 2.34
N THR A 561 -13.64 24.38 1.22
CA THR A 561 -15.08 24.64 1.16
C THR A 561 -15.90 23.37 1.41
N LEU A 562 -15.51 22.26 0.78
CA LEU A 562 -16.11 20.95 0.98
C LEU A 562 -15.83 20.43 2.39
N GLY A 563 -14.59 20.53 2.87
CA GLY A 563 -14.22 20.14 4.24
C GLY A 563 -15.02 20.90 5.29
N LYS A 564 -15.28 22.20 5.09
CA LYS A 564 -16.18 22.98 5.97
C LYS A 564 -17.61 22.43 5.95
N THR A 565 -18.13 22.14 4.76
CA THR A 565 -19.48 21.57 4.58
C THR A 565 -19.62 20.23 5.29
N LEU A 566 -18.55 19.43 5.33
CA LEU A 566 -18.50 18.13 5.99
C LEU A 566 -18.12 18.18 7.47
N GLY A 567 -17.87 19.38 8.03
CA GLY A 567 -17.57 19.57 9.45
C GLY A 567 -16.10 19.35 9.85
N LEU A 568 -15.17 19.24 8.91
CA LEU A 568 -13.74 19.03 9.19
C LEU A 568 -13.05 20.26 9.78
N TYR A 569 -13.58 21.46 9.49
CA TYR A 569 -13.03 22.73 9.97
C TYR A 569 -14.07 23.48 10.83
N PRO A 570 -14.29 23.03 12.08
CA PRO A 570 -15.25 23.67 12.98
C PRO A 570 -14.78 25.06 13.44
N ASP A 571 -13.46 25.26 13.54
CA ASP A 571 -12.85 26.54 13.92
C ASP A 571 -12.71 27.48 12.71
N GLU A 572 -13.45 28.59 12.72
CA GLU A 572 -13.46 29.60 11.66
C GLU A 572 -12.14 30.37 11.56
N GLU A 573 -11.41 30.55 12.65
CA GLU A 573 -10.14 31.26 12.63
C GLU A 573 -9.06 30.42 11.95
N VAL A 574 -9.03 29.12 12.27
CA VAL A 574 -8.16 28.15 11.60
C VAL A 574 -8.51 28.06 10.12
N LEU A 575 -9.80 27.93 9.78
CA LEU A 575 -10.23 27.86 8.38
C LEU A 575 -9.86 29.12 7.58
N ARG A 576 -10.07 30.31 8.15
CA ARG A 576 -9.66 31.58 7.54
C ARG A 576 -8.15 31.62 7.29
N GLY A 577 -7.35 31.11 8.24
CA GLY A 577 -5.90 30.95 8.08
C GLY A 577 -5.55 30.04 6.90
N LEU A 578 -6.23 28.90 6.76
CA LEU A 578 -6.01 27.97 5.64
C LEU A 578 -6.30 28.60 4.28
N TYR A 579 -7.37 29.40 4.15
CA TYR A 579 -7.64 30.15 2.91
C TYR A 579 -6.55 31.19 2.60
N GLN A 580 -6.07 31.92 3.61
CA GLN A 580 -4.99 32.90 3.43
C GLN A 580 -3.69 32.21 2.98
N ASP A 581 -3.32 31.12 3.63
CA ASP A 581 -2.16 30.30 3.27
C ASP A 581 -2.28 29.72 1.86
N ARG A 582 -3.49 29.30 1.47
CA ARG A 582 -3.77 28.79 0.11
C ARG A 582 -3.59 29.85 -0.95
N GLU A 583 -4.09 31.07 -0.75
CA GLU A 583 -3.92 32.16 -1.72
C GLU A 583 -2.45 32.59 -1.86
N LEU A 584 -1.69 32.63 -0.76
CA LEU A 584 -0.25 32.86 -0.80
C LEU A 584 0.49 31.74 -1.55
N ALA A 585 0.13 30.48 -1.28
CA ALA A 585 0.71 29.33 -1.98
C ALA A 585 0.38 29.35 -3.48
N LYS A 586 -0.86 29.67 -3.87
CA LYS A 586 -1.25 29.83 -5.28
C LYS A 586 -0.44 30.93 -5.97
N GLN A 587 -0.22 32.06 -5.30
CA GLN A 587 0.61 33.14 -5.85
C GLN A 587 2.07 32.72 -6.00
N GLY A 588 2.68 32.15 -4.96
CA GLY A 588 4.07 31.66 -5.02
C GLY A 588 4.27 30.59 -6.09
N LEU A 589 3.28 29.71 -6.29
CA LEU A 589 3.29 28.71 -7.35
C LEU A 589 3.21 29.37 -8.73
N LEU A 590 2.31 30.33 -8.94
CA LEU A 590 2.20 31.07 -10.19
C LEU A 590 3.50 31.79 -10.54
N ASP A 591 4.15 32.41 -9.55
CA ASP A 591 5.44 33.09 -9.72
C ASP A 591 6.53 32.10 -10.14
N ALA A 592 6.57 30.91 -9.52
CA ALA A 592 7.50 29.85 -9.88
C ALA A 592 7.25 29.31 -11.30
N LEU A 593 5.99 29.14 -11.71
CA LEU A 593 5.61 28.72 -13.06
C LEU A 593 6.12 29.70 -14.13
N HIS A 594 6.02 31.01 -13.88
CA HIS A 594 6.59 32.03 -14.76
C HIS A 594 8.11 32.03 -14.74
N LYS A 595 8.72 32.03 -13.55
CA LYS A 595 10.17 32.05 -13.35
C LYS A 595 10.88 30.89 -14.06
N HIS A 596 10.26 29.71 -14.06
CA HIS A 596 10.83 28.50 -14.64
C HIS A 596 10.31 28.18 -16.06
N GLY A 597 9.57 29.10 -16.68
CA GLY A 597 9.20 29.00 -18.10
C GLY A 597 8.13 27.95 -18.41
N CYS A 598 7.28 27.62 -17.44
CA CYS A 598 6.19 26.66 -17.61
C CYS A 598 4.95 27.31 -18.25
N LEU A 599 4.79 28.64 -18.10
CA LEU A 599 3.71 29.45 -18.64
C LEU A 599 4.18 30.41 -19.76
N PRO A 600 3.30 30.76 -20.72
CA PRO A 600 3.59 31.80 -21.69
C PRO A 600 3.51 33.19 -21.05
N LYS A 601 4.29 34.16 -21.55
CA LYS A 601 4.33 35.55 -21.04
C LYS A 601 2.97 36.27 -20.97
N ARG A 602 2.01 35.86 -21.81
CA ARG A 602 0.65 36.42 -21.83
C ARG A 602 -0.25 35.94 -20.68
N ALA A 603 0.15 34.91 -19.94
CA ALA A 603 -0.62 34.45 -18.79
C ALA A 603 -0.60 35.51 -17.67
N GLY A 604 -1.68 35.61 -16.90
CA GLY A 604 -1.75 36.52 -15.76
C GLY A 604 -0.68 36.22 -14.71
N HIS A 605 -0.36 37.21 -13.89
CA HIS A 605 0.64 37.13 -12.81
C HIS A 605 0.03 37.32 -11.42
N LYS A 606 -1.30 37.39 -11.32
CA LYS A 606 -2.03 37.53 -10.05
C LYS A 606 -2.99 36.37 -9.88
N ALA A 607 -2.63 35.43 -9.02
CA ALA A 607 -3.34 34.15 -8.86
C ALA A 607 -4.81 34.34 -8.45
N SER A 608 -5.07 35.33 -7.59
CA SER A 608 -6.43 35.64 -7.11
C SER A 608 -7.39 36.13 -8.21
N LEU A 609 -6.88 36.49 -9.40
CA LEU A 609 -7.67 36.91 -10.56
C LEU A 609 -7.74 35.83 -11.65
N MET A 610 -7.22 34.65 -11.39
CA MET A 610 -7.13 33.56 -12.36
C MET A 610 -7.96 32.37 -11.86
N SER A 611 -8.85 31.87 -12.71
CA SER A 611 -9.45 30.54 -12.54
C SER A 611 -8.56 29.46 -13.17
N MET A 612 -8.87 28.19 -12.91
CA MET A 612 -8.21 27.09 -13.60
C MET A 612 -8.49 27.16 -15.10
N THR A 613 -7.44 27.00 -15.91
CA THR A 613 -7.50 26.98 -17.38
C THR A 613 -6.61 25.87 -17.93
N PRO A 614 -6.82 25.41 -19.18
CA PRO A 614 -5.92 24.45 -19.81
C PRO A 614 -4.45 24.92 -19.90
N THR A 615 -4.21 26.23 -19.90
CA THR A 615 -2.85 26.79 -19.89
C THR A 615 -2.21 26.66 -18.52
N LEU A 616 -2.96 26.96 -17.45
CA LEU A 616 -2.47 26.83 -16.07
C LEU A 616 -2.31 25.36 -15.68
N ASN A 617 -3.31 24.53 -15.93
CA ASN A 617 -3.28 23.08 -15.71
C ASN A 617 -2.03 22.43 -16.34
N ARG A 618 -1.79 22.70 -17.63
CA ARG A 618 -0.58 22.24 -18.31
C ARG A 618 0.69 22.83 -17.69
N GLY A 619 0.69 24.11 -17.33
CA GLY A 619 1.81 24.78 -16.66
C GLY A 619 2.24 24.07 -15.38
N LEU A 620 1.28 23.71 -14.53
CA LEU A 620 1.50 22.97 -13.28
C LEU A 620 2.15 21.60 -13.54
N GLN A 621 1.60 20.84 -14.49
CA GLN A 621 2.15 19.53 -14.85
C GLN A 621 3.54 19.63 -15.51
N ARG A 622 3.79 20.69 -16.29
CA ARG A 622 5.13 20.98 -16.85
C ARG A 622 6.16 21.22 -15.77
N TYR A 623 5.79 21.92 -14.69
CA TYR A 623 6.71 22.28 -13.61
C TYR A 623 7.35 21.03 -12.99
N ILE A 624 6.53 20.04 -12.66
CA ILE A 624 7.00 18.76 -12.12
C ILE A 624 7.60 17.85 -13.20
N ALA A 625 7.19 17.96 -14.47
CA ALA A 625 7.84 17.26 -15.58
C ALA A 625 9.26 17.77 -15.86
N ASP A 626 9.50 19.07 -15.68
CA ASP A 626 10.82 19.69 -15.82
C ASP A 626 11.71 19.45 -14.58
N SER A 627 11.20 18.77 -13.55
CA SER A 627 11.93 18.51 -12.31
C SER A 627 13.05 17.48 -12.48
N ASN A 628 14.01 17.52 -11.55
CA ASN A 628 15.10 16.56 -11.50
C ASN A 628 14.70 15.19 -10.88
N SER A 629 13.48 15.04 -10.37
CA SER A 629 12.97 13.75 -9.89
C SER A 629 13.07 12.69 -10.99
N ALA A 630 13.58 11.51 -10.65
CA ALA A 630 13.74 10.40 -11.57
C ALA A 630 12.40 9.87 -12.09
N LEU A 631 11.35 9.93 -11.27
CA LEU A 631 9.98 9.53 -11.61
C LEU A 631 9.02 10.72 -11.57
N LEU A 632 8.03 10.69 -12.46
CA LEU A 632 6.88 11.60 -12.48
C LEU A 632 5.60 10.76 -12.47
N GLY A 633 4.73 10.96 -11.49
CA GLY A 633 3.38 10.39 -11.47
C GLY A 633 2.34 11.44 -11.88
N LEU A 634 1.47 11.08 -12.82
CA LEU A 634 0.41 11.95 -13.34
C LEU A 634 -0.96 11.33 -13.10
N GLN A 635 -1.93 12.12 -12.62
CA GLN A 635 -3.30 11.66 -12.41
C GLN A 635 -4.17 11.96 -13.65
N PRO A 636 -4.92 10.98 -14.18
CA PRO A 636 -5.86 11.22 -15.28
C PRO A 636 -6.92 12.27 -14.97
N GLU A 637 -7.29 12.41 -13.70
CA GLU A 637 -8.15 13.49 -13.18
C GLU A 637 -7.69 14.88 -13.66
N ASP A 638 -6.38 15.12 -13.65
CA ASP A 638 -5.81 16.39 -14.05
C ASP A 638 -5.67 16.53 -15.56
N TRP A 639 -5.63 15.43 -16.32
CA TRP A 639 -5.65 15.46 -17.79
C TRP A 639 -7.01 15.92 -18.31
N ILE A 640 -8.07 15.50 -17.62
CA ILE A 640 -9.47 15.77 -17.96
C ILE A 640 -10.10 16.85 -17.06
N ASP A 641 -9.24 17.60 -16.35
CA ASP A 641 -9.57 18.83 -15.62
C ASP A 641 -10.70 18.69 -14.59
N MET A 642 -10.73 17.56 -13.87
CA MET A 642 -11.73 17.29 -12.83
C MET A 642 -11.52 18.18 -11.60
N ALA A 643 -12.61 18.58 -10.95
CA ALA A 643 -12.58 19.31 -9.69
C ALA A 643 -12.63 18.37 -8.46
N GLU A 644 -13.56 17.42 -8.47
CA GLU A 644 -13.93 16.65 -7.28
C GLU A 644 -12.84 15.66 -6.82
N PRO A 645 -12.57 15.59 -5.49
CA PRO A 645 -11.63 14.64 -4.92
C PRO A 645 -12.18 13.21 -4.96
N VAL A 646 -11.29 12.23 -4.92
CA VAL A 646 -11.68 10.80 -4.83
C VAL A 646 -11.80 10.32 -3.38
N ASN A 647 -11.03 10.92 -2.48
CA ASN A 647 -11.03 10.68 -1.04
C ASN A 647 -10.86 12.01 -0.29
N ILE A 648 -11.40 12.10 0.92
CA ILE A 648 -11.17 13.19 1.87
C ILE A 648 -10.73 12.58 3.21
N PRO A 649 -9.44 12.69 3.58
CA PRO A 649 -8.95 12.18 4.86
C PRO A 649 -9.75 12.69 6.05
N GLY A 650 -9.92 11.84 7.07
CA GLY A 650 -10.72 12.16 8.26
C GLY A 650 -12.24 12.03 8.06
N THR A 651 -12.69 11.56 6.90
CA THR A 651 -14.11 11.24 6.66
C THR A 651 -14.32 9.73 6.47
N SER A 652 -15.49 9.26 6.87
CA SER A 652 -15.97 7.90 6.57
C SER A 652 -17.26 8.00 5.74
N TYR A 653 -18.39 8.31 6.37
CA TYR A 653 -19.70 8.40 5.73
C TYR A 653 -20.04 9.79 5.19
N GLN A 654 -19.28 10.82 5.58
CA GLN A 654 -19.57 12.22 5.23
C GLN A 654 -19.37 12.50 3.74
N TYR A 655 -18.41 11.83 3.09
CA TYR A 655 -18.17 11.88 1.65
C TYR A 655 -18.20 10.47 1.06
N LYS A 656 -18.56 10.36 -0.23
CA LYS A 656 -18.54 9.10 -0.97
C LYS A 656 -17.10 8.75 -1.39
N ASN A 657 -16.24 8.52 -0.40
CA ASN A 657 -14.86 8.14 -0.63
C ASN A 657 -14.77 6.88 -1.50
N TRP A 658 -13.71 6.79 -2.30
CA TRP A 658 -13.37 5.61 -3.11
C TRP A 658 -14.41 5.27 -4.20
N ARG A 659 -15.24 6.25 -4.60
CA ARG A 659 -16.35 6.02 -5.55
C ARG A 659 -16.36 6.94 -6.76
N ARG A 660 -15.81 8.15 -6.68
CA ARG A 660 -15.89 9.13 -7.79
C ARG A 660 -15.19 8.59 -9.05
N LYS A 661 -15.94 8.30 -10.11
CA LYS A 661 -15.37 7.81 -11.38
C LYS A 661 -14.69 8.94 -12.15
N LEU A 662 -13.81 8.59 -13.10
CA LEU A 662 -13.36 9.55 -14.10
C LEU A 662 -14.56 10.04 -14.94
N SER A 663 -14.46 11.27 -15.44
CA SER A 663 -15.54 11.92 -16.22
C SER A 663 -15.64 11.42 -17.67
N THR A 664 -14.70 10.61 -18.13
CA THR A 664 -14.66 10.06 -19.50
C THR A 664 -14.17 8.61 -19.49
N THR A 665 -14.50 7.87 -20.56
CA THR A 665 -13.94 6.53 -20.81
C THR A 665 -12.47 6.61 -21.22
N LEU A 666 -11.74 5.51 -21.06
CA LEU A 666 -10.38 5.35 -21.57
C LEU A 666 -10.32 5.60 -23.08
N GLU A 667 -11.26 5.01 -23.82
CA GLU A 667 -11.37 5.14 -25.27
C GLU A 667 -11.51 6.61 -25.70
N ALA A 668 -12.42 7.36 -25.07
CA ALA A 668 -12.62 8.77 -25.37
C ALA A 668 -11.45 9.66 -24.90
N MET A 669 -10.89 9.39 -23.71
CA MET A 669 -9.75 10.15 -23.16
C MET A 669 -8.51 10.05 -24.05
N PHE A 670 -8.19 8.84 -24.54
CA PHE A 670 -7.02 8.65 -25.40
C PHE A 670 -7.29 9.00 -26.88
N ALA A 671 -8.54 9.21 -27.27
CA ALA A 671 -8.90 9.81 -28.55
C ALA A 671 -8.91 11.36 -28.52
N ASP A 672 -8.97 11.98 -27.33
CA ASP A 672 -8.99 13.43 -27.20
C ASP A 672 -7.67 14.09 -27.61
N ASP A 673 -7.78 15.10 -28.48
CA ASP A 673 -6.65 15.85 -29.02
C ASP A 673 -5.91 16.66 -27.93
N GLY A 674 -6.63 17.17 -26.94
CA GLY A 674 -6.09 17.95 -25.82
C GLY A 674 -5.22 17.08 -24.92
N VAL A 675 -5.73 15.93 -24.50
CA VAL A 675 -5.02 14.92 -23.68
C VAL A 675 -3.78 14.42 -24.41
N ASN A 676 -3.90 14.04 -25.69
CA ASN A 676 -2.76 13.56 -26.47
C ASN A 676 -1.66 14.63 -26.62
N ARG A 677 -2.03 15.89 -26.85
CA ARG A 677 -1.05 17.00 -26.93
C ARG A 677 -0.41 17.29 -25.58
N LEU A 678 -1.17 17.21 -24.48
CA LEU A 678 -0.66 17.36 -23.13
C LEU A 678 0.39 16.28 -22.82
N ILE A 679 0.03 15.00 -22.95
CA ILE A 679 0.92 13.88 -22.65
C ILE A 679 2.20 13.96 -23.50
N LYS A 680 2.08 14.25 -24.80
CA LYS A 680 3.23 14.41 -25.70
C LYS A 680 4.17 15.55 -25.28
N ASP A 681 3.63 16.66 -24.79
CA ASP A 681 4.44 17.78 -24.28
C ASP A 681 5.16 17.41 -22.98
N LEU A 682 4.49 16.71 -22.06
CA LEU A 682 5.08 16.26 -20.80
C LEU A 682 6.18 15.19 -21.03
N ASP A 683 5.93 14.21 -21.91
CA ASP A 683 6.93 13.22 -22.31
C ASP A 683 8.19 13.87 -22.91
N LYS A 684 8.00 14.86 -23.80
CA LYS A 684 9.12 15.63 -24.38
C LYS A 684 9.94 16.35 -23.30
N ARG A 685 9.28 16.91 -22.28
CA ARG A 685 9.95 17.58 -21.16
C ARG A 685 10.76 16.63 -20.32
N ARG A 686 10.22 15.46 -19.99
CA ARG A 686 10.97 14.41 -19.27
C ARG A 686 12.22 13.98 -20.03
N LYS A 687 12.09 13.73 -21.33
CA LYS A 687 13.24 13.41 -22.20
C LYS A 687 14.26 14.54 -22.30
N ALA A 688 13.83 15.81 -22.22
CA ALA A 688 14.72 16.96 -22.22
C ALA A 688 15.43 17.16 -20.87
N ALA A 689 14.78 16.86 -19.75
CA ALA A 689 15.35 16.93 -18.42
C ALA A 689 16.47 15.90 -18.21
N ALA A 690 16.41 14.74 -18.86
CA ALA A 690 17.45 13.71 -18.80
C ALA A 690 18.76 14.07 -19.53
N LYS A 691 18.78 15.13 -20.36
CA LYS A 691 19.96 15.55 -21.14
C LYS A 691 20.77 16.67 -20.48
N LYS A 692 20.31 17.17 -19.33
CA LYS A 692 20.93 18.26 -18.57
C LYS A 692 21.53 17.71 -17.30
#